data_AF-A0A5B2WHL4-F1
#
_entry.id   AF-A0A5B2WHL4-F1
#
_cell.length_a   1.000
_cell.length_b   1.000
_cell.length_c   1.000
_cell.angle_alpha   90.00
_cell.angle_beta   90.00
_cell.angle_gamma   90.00
#
_symmetry.space_group_name_H-M   'P 1'
#
loop_
_entity.id
_entity.type
_entity.pdbx_description
1 polymer ?
#
loop_
_entity_poly.entity_id
_entity_poly.type
_entity_poly.pdbx_seq_one_letter_code
_entity_poly.pdbx_strand_id
1 'polypeptide(L)'
;MSRRRVLSLAVALGLTASLAGLTSAVATASPNKTKATNAQAGCNLDNAENGIKHVVYLTFDNVHFSRDNPNVPSDLEQMPHLLNFIKENGTLDNNHHTPLIAHTGGDIISTLTGTYGDRNGMPVSNSFRYFNPNGTSSQAISFAYWTDGLFDPANPTPTDTRPTMVTPQGKVAPAPWVPFTRAGCDFGAVGTANTVLENTGPDVPKVFGANSPEVAEAKADPGLASTDFVGIGVHCAKDSTHCKAGHAQPDLLPDEPGGYQNFPGLFGAKYVNPVISPAGPVTAVDGKTPITDDKGRPGFPGFDGMSAANTLGYMASMQEAGIPVTYGYISDAHDRHPTGGAYGPGEAGYVKALKDYDDAFASFFQRLTHDGINADNTAFVITSDENDHFVGGAPSPANCDGVHTPCTYQQLGEINANARGLLSTQQNVTTPFQVHADSAPNFYLDGNPAPGAQVTRDFEHAVSKLTAVNPITGKTDKIQSYVADPTEMKLLHMVTGDPARTPTFTTFADPNYYVFAGQPNCGQPCVALGPGFAWNHGDFAPDINRTWLGLVAPGVRNLGVTDKVWSDHTDIRPTLLALLGLRDSYTGDGRALFELVESEALPDALNDHRRSLTQLAATFKQLNACVGEFGSTTLAASTKALESETPGDKQYTDTMKKLTDLGTKRDALVARIQPVLDRAVTDYDAEFTERQISKLNREGQDLLKQAKHV
;
A
#
# COMPACT_ATOMS: atom_id res chain seq x y z
N MET A 1 13.45 -72.31 -25.07
CA MET A 1 14.49 -72.15 -24.01
C MET A 1 15.83 -72.05 -24.72
N SER A 2 16.75 -71.10 -24.52
CA SER A 2 16.96 -70.04 -23.53
C SER A 2 17.73 -68.86 -24.18
N ARG A 3 17.63 -67.67 -23.57
CA ARG A 3 17.94 -66.28 -24.02
C ARG A 3 19.48 -66.00 -24.08
N ARG A 4 20.10 -65.28 -25.05
CA ARG A 4 20.07 -63.85 -25.53
C ARG A 4 20.44 -62.83 -24.42
N ARG A 5 21.36 -61.85 -24.53
CA ARG A 5 22.08 -61.06 -25.60
C ARG A 5 23.37 -60.42 -24.96
N VAL A 6 24.56 -60.23 -25.57
CA VAL A 6 25.06 -59.44 -26.74
C VAL A 6 25.07 -57.90 -26.48
N LEU A 7 26.22 -57.23 -26.17
CA LEU A 7 27.29 -56.59 -27.03
C LEU A 7 26.92 -55.13 -27.48
N SER A 8 27.74 -54.06 -27.57
CA SER A 8 29.21 -53.86 -27.73
C SER A 8 29.67 -52.41 -27.43
N LEU A 9 30.98 -52.24 -27.22
CA LEU A 9 31.83 -51.03 -27.25
C LEU A 9 31.97 -50.36 -28.65
N ALA A 10 32.30 -49.06 -28.69
CA ALA A 10 33.54 -48.46 -29.27
C ALA A 10 33.44 -46.91 -29.41
N VAL A 11 34.29 -46.12 -28.72
CA VAL A 11 35.52 -45.41 -29.17
C VAL A 11 35.29 -44.06 -29.90
N ALA A 12 36.07 -43.06 -29.46
CA ALA A 12 36.01 -41.61 -29.71
C ALA A 12 36.81 -41.08 -30.92
N LEU A 13 36.54 -39.82 -31.32
CA LEU A 13 37.34 -38.76 -32.02
C LEU A 13 36.33 -37.85 -32.78
N GLY A 14 36.27 -36.52 -32.80
CA GLY A 14 37.03 -35.39 -32.23
C GLY A 14 36.81 -34.12 -33.11
N LEU A 15 36.56 -32.95 -32.50
CA LEU A 15 36.65 -31.54 -32.98
C LEU A 15 35.73 -31.04 -34.14
N THR A 16 35.20 -29.80 -34.23
CA THR A 16 34.98 -28.58 -33.40
C THR A 16 34.15 -27.59 -34.26
N ALA A 17 33.20 -26.84 -33.68
CA ALA A 17 32.88 -25.43 -34.04
C ALA A 17 31.71 -24.86 -33.18
N SER A 18 32.08 -24.11 -32.13
CA SER A 18 31.48 -22.86 -31.61
C SER A 18 29.98 -22.55 -31.80
N LEU A 19 29.21 -22.62 -30.69
CA LEU A 19 28.12 -21.67 -30.37
C LEU A 19 28.53 -20.82 -29.17
N ALA A 20 28.46 -19.50 -29.31
CA ALA A 20 28.62 -18.54 -28.22
C ALA A 20 27.33 -18.47 -27.40
N GLY A 21 27.39 -18.89 -26.14
CA GLY A 21 26.34 -18.73 -25.15
C GLY A 21 26.48 -17.41 -24.39
N LEU A 22 25.39 -16.64 -24.34
CA LEU A 22 25.16 -15.62 -23.33
C LEU A 22 24.81 -16.34 -22.02
N THR A 23 25.76 -16.45 -21.11
CA THR A 23 25.53 -16.93 -19.75
C THR A 23 24.94 -15.82 -18.90
N SER A 24 23.72 -16.03 -18.40
CA SER A 24 23.13 -15.30 -17.28
C SER A 24 24.08 -15.35 -16.08
N ALA A 25 24.57 -14.19 -15.65
CA ALA A 25 25.32 -14.08 -14.41
C ALA A 25 24.35 -14.28 -13.24
N VAL A 26 24.36 -15.48 -12.66
CA VAL A 26 23.80 -15.72 -11.32
C VAL A 26 24.72 -14.99 -10.35
N ALA A 27 24.26 -13.87 -9.79
CA ALA A 27 24.95 -13.18 -8.71
C ALA A 27 24.95 -14.12 -7.49
N THR A 28 26.06 -14.80 -7.25
CA THR A 28 26.29 -15.51 -5.99
C THR A 28 26.44 -14.47 -4.89
N ALA A 29 25.48 -14.41 -3.97
CA ALA A 29 25.59 -13.61 -2.76
C ALA A 29 26.86 -14.02 -1.99
N SER A 30 27.84 -13.13 -1.92
CA SER A 30 28.98 -13.29 -1.03
C SER A 30 28.50 -13.10 0.41
N PRO A 31 28.93 -13.95 1.36
CA PRO A 31 28.68 -13.69 2.78
C PRO A 31 29.61 -12.54 3.20
N ASN A 32 29.12 -11.30 3.17
CA ASN A 32 29.83 -10.19 3.81
C ASN A 32 29.89 -10.46 5.31
N LYS A 33 31.11 -10.35 5.86
CA LYS A 33 31.37 -10.45 7.29
C LYS A 33 30.81 -9.20 7.96
N THR A 34 29.61 -9.31 8.51
CA THR A 34 29.18 -8.36 9.55
C THR A 34 30.14 -8.48 10.73
N LYS A 35 30.46 -7.35 11.37
CA LYS A 35 31.11 -7.33 12.68
C LYS A 35 30.21 -8.14 13.60
N ALA A 36 30.64 -9.35 13.97
CA ALA A 36 29.89 -10.20 14.88
C ALA A 36 29.92 -9.53 16.26
N THR A 37 28.94 -8.68 16.54
CA THR A 37 28.55 -8.36 17.90
C THR A 37 28.03 -9.67 18.51
N ASN A 38 28.48 -10.00 19.72
CA ASN A 38 27.95 -11.14 20.46
C ASN A 38 26.43 -11.04 20.45
N ALA A 39 25.74 -12.00 19.83
CA ALA A 39 24.29 -12.10 19.88
C ALA A 39 23.90 -12.27 21.36
N GLN A 40 23.52 -11.17 21.99
CA GLN A 40 22.86 -11.19 23.28
C GLN A 40 21.53 -11.90 23.05
N ALA A 41 21.20 -12.89 23.88
CA ALA A 41 19.89 -13.53 23.83
C ALA A 41 18.83 -12.46 24.18
N GLY A 42 18.12 -11.95 23.17
CA GLY A 42 17.13 -10.87 23.31
C GLY A 42 16.82 -10.20 21.97
N CYS A 43 15.77 -9.36 21.95
CA CYS A 43 15.43 -8.51 20.80
C CYS A 43 16.54 -7.49 20.51
N ASN A 44 16.94 -7.37 19.24
CA ASN A 44 17.97 -6.44 18.81
C ASN A 44 17.49 -5.56 17.64
N LEU A 45 16.89 -4.40 17.96
CA LEU A 45 16.42 -3.39 16.99
C LEU A 45 17.46 -2.35 16.63
N ASP A 46 18.59 -2.29 17.33
CA ASP A 46 19.57 -1.20 17.22
C ASP A 46 20.90 -1.64 16.58
N ASN A 47 20.83 -2.36 15.45
CA ASN A 47 22.06 -2.79 14.77
C ASN A 47 22.85 -1.63 14.16
N ALA A 48 22.23 -0.46 14.04
CA ALA A 48 22.88 0.77 13.63
C ALA A 48 23.48 1.58 14.81
N GLU A 49 23.34 1.11 16.05
CA GLU A 49 23.88 1.76 17.27
C GLU A 49 23.37 3.20 17.48
N ASN A 50 22.11 3.46 17.08
CA ASN A 50 21.42 4.75 17.17
C ASN A 50 20.61 4.92 18.46
N GLY A 51 20.52 3.90 19.32
CA GLY A 51 19.76 3.92 20.58
C GLY A 51 18.29 3.55 20.45
N ILE A 52 17.84 3.06 19.29
CA ILE A 52 16.43 2.74 19.04
C ILE A 52 16.05 1.41 19.69
N LYS A 53 15.03 1.43 20.55
CA LYS A 53 14.52 0.27 21.30
C LYS A 53 13.09 -0.10 20.94
N HIS A 54 12.36 0.81 20.33
CA HIS A 54 10.95 0.66 20.00
C HIS A 54 10.67 1.16 18.58
N VAL A 55 9.66 0.59 17.95
CA VAL A 55 9.09 1.06 16.68
C VAL A 55 7.60 1.25 16.87
N VAL A 56 7.12 2.45 16.58
CA VAL A 56 5.71 2.80 16.52
C VAL A 56 5.41 3.24 15.10
N TYR A 57 4.67 2.41 14.38
CA TYR A 57 4.27 2.66 13.00
C TYR A 57 2.77 2.91 12.96
N LEU A 58 2.36 4.08 12.48
CA LEU A 58 0.97 4.50 12.40
C LEU A 58 0.61 4.86 10.97
N THR A 59 -0.45 4.26 10.47
CA THR A 59 -1.10 4.68 9.23
C THR A 59 -2.51 5.13 9.55
N PHE A 60 -2.83 6.35 9.13
CA PHE A 60 -4.21 6.81 9.06
C PHE A 60 -4.82 6.36 7.73
N ASP A 61 -6.11 6.04 7.78
CA ASP A 61 -7.00 6.14 6.64
C ASP A 61 -7.25 7.63 6.38
N ASN A 62 -6.83 8.12 5.22
CA ASN A 62 -7.19 9.42 4.68
C ASN A 62 -7.19 10.60 5.70
N VAL A 63 -5.99 10.97 6.19
CA VAL A 63 -5.76 12.16 7.02
C VAL A 63 -4.92 13.17 6.29
N HIS A 64 -5.45 14.39 6.13
CA HIS A 64 -4.82 15.42 5.31
C HIS A 64 -3.90 16.36 6.08
N PHE A 65 -2.77 16.72 5.46
CA PHE A 65 -2.02 17.92 5.84
C PHE A 65 -2.32 19.13 4.94
N SER A 66 -2.75 18.89 3.70
CA SER A 66 -3.36 19.89 2.83
C SER A 66 -4.72 20.34 3.39
N ARG A 67 -5.12 21.56 3.05
CA ARG A 67 -6.45 22.09 3.42
C ARG A 67 -7.42 21.89 2.27
N ASP A 68 -8.46 21.10 2.46
CA ASP A 68 -9.52 20.85 1.47
C ASP A 68 -10.40 22.09 1.25
N ASN A 69 -10.67 22.80 2.34
CA ASN A 69 -11.24 24.13 2.32
C ASN A 69 -10.16 25.12 2.80
N PRO A 70 -9.74 26.10 1.99
CA PRO A 70 -8.68 27.04 2.37
C PRO A 70 -8.91 27.79 3.70
N ASN A 71 -10.17 27.96 4.12
CA ASN A 71 -10.54 28.62 5.37
C ASN A 71 -10.54 27.70 6.59
N VAL A 72 -10.57 26.37 6.40
CA VAL A 72 -10.57 25.37 7.48
C VAL A 72 -9.15 24.86 7.64
N PRO A 73 -8.60 24.75 8.86
CA PRO A 73 -7.30 24.10 9.08
C PRO A 73 -7.33 22.64 8.61
N SER A 74 -6.20 22.09 8.16
CA SER A 74 -6.12 20.68 7.78
C SER A 74 -6.28 19.75 8.98
N ASP A 75 -6.46 18.46 8.74
CA ASP A 75 -6.65 17.48 9.81
C ASP A 75 -5.52 17.49 10.82
N LEU A 76 -4.26 17.47 10.32
CA LEU A 76 -3.10 17.57 11.20
C LEU A 76 -3.01 18.93 11.92
N GLU A 77 -3.43 20.04 11.31
CA GLU A 77 -3.47 21.33 12.00
C GLU A 77 -4.52 21.35 13.14
N GLN A 78 -5.56 20.54 13.03
CA GLN A 78 -6.58 20.31 14.06
C GLN A 78 -6.18 19.24 15.09
N MET A 79 -5.07 18.52 14.86
CA MET A 79 -4.43 17.59 15.79
C MET A 79 -3.05 18.11 16.27
N PRO A 80 -3.00 19.25 16.99
CA PRO A 80 -1.76 19.90 17.36
C PRO A 80 -0.82 19.05 18.24
N HIS A 81 -1.30 18.09 19.05
CA HIS A 81 -0.41 17.24 19.85
C HIS A 81 0.44 16.33 18.95
N LEU A 82 -0.18 15.74 17.93
CA LEU A 82 0.52 14.94 16.92
C LEU A 82 1.45 15.81 16.07
N LEU A 83 0.91 16.90 15.50
CA LEU A 83 1.68 17.77 14.60
C LEU A 83 2.89 18.40 15.31
N ASN A 84 2.72 18.88 16.54
CA ASN A 84 3.83 19.46 17.30
C ASN A 84 4.83 18.39 17.73
N PHE A 85 4.38 17.19 18.12
CA PHE A 85 5.29 16.09 18.42
C PHE A 85 6.23 15.79 17.24
N ILE A 86 5.70 15.70 16.02
CA ILE A 86 6.54 15.46 14.83
C ILE A 86 7.49 16.64 14.58
N LYS A 87 6.96 17.88 14.61
CA LYS A 87 7.74 19.09 14.32
C LYS A 87 8.85 19.37 15.34
N GLU A 88 8.63 19.02 16.60
CA GLU A 88 9.58 19.29 17.68
C GLU A 88 10.67 18.22 17.77
N ASN A 89 10.40 16.99 17.29
CA ASN A 89 11.29 15.85 17.50
C ASN A 89 11.86 15.25 16.19
N GLY A 90 11.40 15.69 15.01
CA GLY A 90 11.83 15.10 13.75
C GLY A 90 11.41 15.91 12.52
N THR A 91 10.89 15.22 11.52
CA THR A 91 10.52 15.81 10.24
C THR A 91 9.14 15.35 9.79
N LEU A 92 8.31 16.31 9.38
CA LEU A 92 7.14 16.10 8.53
C LEU A 92 7.47 16.56 7.11
N ASP A 93 7.58 15.63 6.16
CA ASP A 93 7.74 15.96 4.74
C ASP A 93 6.39 15.87 4.02
N ASN A 94 5.95 16.98 3.42
CA ASN A 94 4.69 17.11 2.70
C ASN A 94 4.84 16.91 1.18
N ASN A 95 5.88 16.19 0.74
CA ASN A 95 6.15 15.84 -0.65
C ASN A 95 6.27 14.32 -0.79
N HIS A 96 5.39 13.62 -0.07
CA HIS A 96 5.21 12.19 -0.09
C HIS A 96 4.06 11.82 -1.02
N HIS A 97 4.14 10.67 -1.68
CA HIS A 97 3.15 10.27 -2.66
C HIS A 97 2.72 8.82 -2.51
N THR A 98 1.51 8.53 -3.00
CA THR A 98 0.94 7.18 -3.04
C THR A 98 1.43 6.41 -4.27
N PRO A 99 1.34 5.06 -4.26
CA PRO A 99 1.27 4.29 -5.50
C PRO A 99 -0.06 4.56 -6.25
N LEU A 100 -0.29 3.84 -7.34
CA LEU A 100 -1.57 3.82 -8.05
C LEU A 100 -2.13 2.39 -8.08
N ILE A 101 -3.43 2.19 -7.90
CA ILE A 101 -4.47 3.19 -7.63
C ILE A 101 -4.49 3.46 -6.11
N ALA A 102 -4.48 4.73 -5.69
CA ALA A 102 -4.38 5.10 -4.27
C ALA A 102 -5.59 4.58 -3.48
N HIS A 103 -5.40 3.47 -2.76
CA HIS A 103 -6.41 2.80 -1.94
C HIS A 103 -5.79 2.13 -0.72
N THR A 104 -6.44 2.26 0.43
CA THR A 104 -6.02 1.73 1.76
C THR A 104 -5.24 0.42 1.68
N GLY A 105 -5.80 -0.62 1.08
CA GLY A 105 -5.20 -1.95 0.99
C GLY A 105 -3.90 -1.96 0.18
N GLY A 106 -3.90 -1.36 -1.01
CA GLY A 106 -2.71 -1.30 -1.86
C GLY A 106 -1.60 -0.43 -1.25
N ASP A 107 -2.00 0.71 -0.71
CA ASP A 107 -1.11 1.76 -0.23
C ASP A 107 -0.43 1.36 1.07
N ILE A 108 -1.19 0.81 2.03
CA ILE A 108 -0.63 0.19 3.25
C ILE A 108 0.32 -0.93 2.87
N ILE A 109 -0.07 -1.86 1.99
CA ILE A 109 0.85 -2.95 1.63
C ILE A 109 2.15 -2.40 1.02
N SER A 110 2.08 -1.37 0.18
CA SER A 110 3.27 -0.74 -0.38
C SER A 110 4.16 -0.05 0.66
N THR A 111 3.59 0.58 1.69
CA THR A 111 4.41 1.09 2.80
C THR A 111 5.06 -0.03 3.61
N LEU A 112 4.33 -1.13 3.82
CA LEU A 112 4.77 -2.27 4.62
C LEU A 112 5.86 -3.08 3.91
N THR A 113 5.79 -3.28 2.60
CA THR A 113 6.75 -4.10 1.83
C THR A 113 7.82 -3.29 1.12
N GLY A 114 7.64 -1.99 0.95
CA GLY A 114 8.54 -1.19 0.12
C GLY A 114 8.49 -1.60 -1.36
N THR A 115 7.39 -2.19 -1.83
CA THR A 115 7.20 -2.63 -3.23
C THR A 115 5.84 -2.20 -3.77
N TYR A 116 5.72 -2.05 -5.08
CA TYR A 116 4.44 -1.75 -5.74
C TYR A 116 3.56 -2.99 -5.96
N GLY A 117 2.33 -2.73 -6.43
CA GLY A 117 1.28 -3.70 -6.70
C GLY A 117 1.68 -4.90 -7.55
N ASP A 118 2.45 -4.64 -8.61
CA ASP A 118 3.00 -5.68 -9.49
C ASP A 118 3.89 -6.71 -8.77
N ARG A 119 4.49 -6.33 -7.64
CA ARG A 119 5.41 -7.15 -6.85
C ARG A 119 4.83 -7.69 -5.56
N ASN A 120 3.85 -7.03 -4.96
CA ASN A 120 3.16 -7.49 -3.75
C ASN A 120 1.85 -8.26 -4.04
N GLY A 121 1.30 -8.17 -5.25
CA GLY A 121 0.13 -8.92 -5.69
C GLY A 121 -1.19 -8.15 -5.67
N MET A 122 -1.17 -6.87 -5.26
CA MET A 122 -2.33 -5.98 -5.28
C MET A 122 -2.39 -5.22 -6.62
N PRO A 123 -3.34 -5.55 -7.52
CA PRO A 123 -3.31 -5.02 -8.88
C PRO A 123 -3.68 -3.53 -8.97
N VAL A 124 -4.63 -3.07 -8.15
CA VAL A 124 -5.29 -1.78 -8.36
C VAL A 124 -5.81 -1.13 -7.07
N SER A 125 -6.77 -1.71 -6.33
CA SER A 125 -7.52 -1.00 -5.26
C SER A 125 -7.78 -1.90 -4.02
N ASN A 126 -8.61 -1.44 -3.08
CA ASN A 126 -9.17 -2.19 -1.94
C ASN A 126 -9.89 -3.49 -2.36
N SER A 127 -10.33 -3.53 -3.60
CA SER A 127 -10.81 -4.74 -4.27
C SER A 127 -10.43 -4.71 -5.74
N PHE A 128 -10.66 -5.81 -6.44
CA PHE A 128 -10.40 -5.92 -7.87
C PHE A 128 -11.28 -6.99 -8.49
N ARG A 129 -11.18 -7.18 -9.81
CA ARG A 129 -11.75 -8.35 -10.48
C ARG A 129 -10.67 -9.22 -11.09
N TYR A 130 -11.00 -10.48 -11.31
CA TYR A 130 -10.15 -11.42 -12.03
C TYR A 130 -10.96 -12.16 -13.10
N PHE A 131 -10.31 -12.50 -14.21
CA PHE A 131 -10.92 -13.25 -15.30
C PHE A 131 -11.07 -14.73 -14.96
N ASN A 132 -12.27 -15.26 -15.17
CA ASN A 132 -12.59 -16.67 -15.12
C ASN A 132 -12.20 -17.36 -16.43
N PRO A 133 -11.97 -18.69 -16.45
CA PRO A 133 -11.66 -19.44 -17.67
C PRO A 133 -12.70 -19.34 -18.80
N ASN A 134 -13.94 -18.99 -18.48
CA ASN A 134 -15.03 -18.79 -19.45
C ASN A 134 -15.03 -17.38 -20.09
N GLY A 135 -14.09 -16.51 -19.72
CA GLY A 135 -13.97 -15.14 -20.22
C GLY A 135 -14.77 -14.09 -19.44
N THR A 136 -15.64 -14.46 -18.52
CA THR A 136 -16.29 -13.51 -17.58
C THR A 136 -15.31 -13.11 -16.47
N SER A 137 -15.67 -12.16 -15.61
CA SER A 137 -14.87 -11.80 -14.43
C SER A 137 -15.63 -11.95 -13.11
N SER A 138 -14.91 -12.27 -12.04
CA SER A 138 -15.39 -12.35 -10.65
C SER A 138 -14.71 -11.30 -9.78
N GLN A 139 -15.29 -10.97 -8.63
CA GLN A 139 -14.72 -10.01 -7.68
C GLN A 139 -13.71 -10.69 -6.76
N ALA A 140 -12.74 -9.93 -6.28
CA ALA A 140 -11.88 -10.30 -5.18
C ALA A 140 -11.58 -9.07 -4.34
N ILE A 141 -11.17 -9.28 -3.09
CA ILE A 141 -10.79 -8.19 -2.20
C ILE A 141 -9.32 -8.29 -1.81
N SER A 142 -8.71 -7.14 -1.51
CA SER A 142 -7.30 -7.05 -1.14
C SER A 142 -7.05 -7.43 0.32
N PHE A 143 -8.08 -7.32 1.18
CA PHE A 143 -8.04 -7.63 2.60
C PHE A 143 -8.24 -9.15 2.86
N ALA A 144 -7.14 -9.84 3.11
CA ALA A 144 -7.06 -11.24 3.53
C ALA A 144 -5.72 -11.49 4.23
N TYR A 145 -5.63 -12.51 5.09
CA TYR A 145 -4.38 -12.79 5.77
C TYR A 145 -3.22 -13.06 4.78
N TRP A 146 -2.01 -12.64 5.11
CA TRP A 146 -0.84 -12.59 4.22
C TRP A 146 -0.59 -13.86 3.37
N THR A 147 -0.93 -15.02 3.92
CA THR A 147 -0.67 -16.34 3.30
C THR A 147 -1.90 -17.00 2.70
N ASP A 148 -3.03 -16.29 2.66
CA ASP A 148 -4.25 -16.79 2.07
C ASP A 148 -4.18 -16.88 0.55
N GLY A 149 -5.00 -17.78 0.02
CA GLY A 149 -5.36 -17.75 -1.39
C GLY A 149 -6.20 -16.52 -1.68
N LEU A 150 -6.39 -16.21 -2.96
CA LEU A 150 -7.32 -15.16 -3.37
C LEU A 150 -8.65 -15.26 -2.60
N PHE A 151 -9.10 -14.13 -2.03
CA PHE A 151 -10.39 -14.07 -1.37
C PHE A 151 -11.45 -13.45 -2.29
N ASP A 152 -12.41 -14.28 -2.70
CA ASP A 152 -13.66 -13.87 -3.35
C ASP A 152 -14.82 -14.04 -2.35
N PRO A 153 -15.44 -12.94 -1.87
CA PRO A 153 -16.52 -13.02 -0.89
C PRO A 153 -17.80 -13.67 -1.44
N ALA A 154 -17.96 -13.72 -2.75
CA ALA A 154 -19.11 -14.34 -3.42
C ALA A 154 -18.85 -15.81 -3.82
N ASN A 155 -17.60 -16.28 -3.80
CA ASN A 155 -17.24 -17.63 -4.21
C ASN A 155 -16.15 -18.23 -3.31
N PRO A 156 -16.48 -19.21 -2.45
CA PRO A 156 -15.50 -19.85 -1.55
C PRO A 156 -14.46 -20.71 -2.29
N THR A 157 -14.63 -20.93 -3.59
CA THR A 157 -13.70 -21.68 -4.45
C THR A 157 -13.41 -20.87 -5.72
N PRO A 158 -12.65 -19.76 -5.61
CA PRO A 158 -12.32 -18.93 -6.77
C PRO A 158 -11.53 -19.74 -7.81
N THR A 159 -11.67 -19.37 -9.08
CA THR A 159 -10.94 -20.07 -10.16
C THR A 159 -9.48 -19.66 -10.26
N ASP A 160 -9.14 -18.46 -9.76
CA ASP A 160 -7.76 -18.09 -9.48
C ASP A 160 -7.35 -18.75 -8.15
N THR A 161 -6.34 -19.61 -8.23
CA THR A 161 -5.79 -20.36 -7.10
C THR A 161 -4.47 -19.80 -6.60
N ARG A 162 -4.02 -18.65 -7.12
CA ARG A 162 -2.79 -18.00 -6.66
C ARG A 162 -3.01 -17.31 -5.31
N PRO A 163 -1.95 -17.10 -4.52
CA PRO A 163 -2.05 -16.36 -3.26
C PRO A 163 -2.62 -14.95 -3.44
N THR A 164 -3.22 -14.38 -2.40
CA THR A 164 -3.58 -12.95 -2.40
C THR A 164 -2.33 -12.10 -2.64
N MET A 165 -1.28 -12.32 -1.84
CA MET A 165 0.02 -11.65 -1.94
C MET A 165 0.92 -12.26 -3.03
N VAL A 166 0.47 -12.29 -4.29
CA VAL A 166 1.20 -12.97 -5.39
C VAL A 166 2.34 -12.15 -6.00
N THR A 167 3.55 -12.67 -5.91
CA THR A 167 4.73 -12.11 -6.59
C THR A 167 4.77 -12.46 -8.08
N PRO A 168 5.62 -11.80 -8.90
CA PRO A 168 5.86 -12.17 -10.30
C PRO A 168 6.33 -13.61 -10.51
N GLN A 169 6.88 -14.25 -9.47
CA GLN A 169 7.29 -15.65 -9.49
C GLN A 169 6.15 -16.63 -9.16
N GLY A 170 4.93 -16.12 -8.92
CA GLY A 170 3.76 -16.92 -8.54
C GLY A 170 3.78 -17.41 -7.08
N LYS A 171 4.61 -16.79 -6.23
CA LYS A 171 4.82 -17.13 -4.82
C LYS A 171 4.19 -16.11 -3.89
N VAL A 172 3.99 -16.47 -2.62
CA VAL A 172 3.60 -15.51 -1.58
C VAL A 172 4.72 -14.47 -1.38
N ALA A 173 4.36 -13.19 -1.30
CA ALA A 173 5.29 -12.11 -1.04
C ALA A 173 5.96 -12.27 0.34
N PRO A 174 7.26 -11.93 0.49
CA PRO A 174 7.91 -11.91 1.79
C PRO A 174 7.19 -11.01 2.79
N ALA A 175 7.07 -11.44 4.04
CA ALA A 175 6.22 -10.73 5.00
C ALA A 175 6.96 -9.62 5.75
N PRO A 176 6.27 -8.50 6.08
CA PRO A 176 6.91 -7.30 6.59
C PRO A 176 7.49 -7.44 8.00
N TRP A 177 6.97 -8.38 8.80
CA TRP A 177 7.43 -8.62 10.18
C TRP A 177 8.74 -9.42 10.28
N VAL A 178 9.17 -10.06 9.20
CA VAL A 178 10.26 -11.04 9.20
C VAL A 178 11.61 -10.46 9.63
N PRO A 179 12.04 -9.24 9.20
CA PRO A 179 13.29 -8.67 9.68
C PRO A 179 13.32 -8.49 11.20
N PHE A 180 12.18 -8.17 11.83
CA PHE A 180 12.06 -7.96 13.27
C PHE A 180 12.08 -9.30 14.04
N THR A 181 11.26 -10.27 13.63
CA THR A 181 11.19 -11.57 14.32
C THR A 181 12.50 -12.35 14.20
N ARG A 182 13.20 -12.24 13.06
CA ARG A 182 14.56 -12.78 12.89
C ARG A 182 15.60 -12.08 13.76
N ALA A 183 15.40 -10.80 14.07
CA ALA A 183 16.20 -10.03 15.02
C ALA A 183 15.84 -10.30 16.50
N GLY A 184 14.93 -11.24 16.75
CA GLY A 184 14.51 -11.63 18.10
C GLY A 184 13.40 -10.77 18.71
N CYS A 185 12.74 -9.93 17.90
CA CYS A 185 11.74 -8.97 18.34
C CYS A 185 10.33 -9.40 17.94
N ASP A 186 9.40 -9.37 18.88
CA ASP A 186 7.99 -9.57 18.58
C ASP A 186 7.42 -8.34 17.85
N PHE A 187 6.51 -8.59 16.92
CA PHE A 187 5.86 -7.60 16.07
C PHE A 187 4.35 -7.65 16.34
N GLY A 188 3.80 -6.59 16.92
CA GLY A 188 2.38 -6.40 17.14
C GLY A 188 1.71 -5.64 16.00
N ALA A 189 0.54 -6.08 15.59
CA ALA A 189 -0.27 -5.47 14.55
C ALA A 189 -1.70 -5.22 15.03
N VAL A 190 -2.21 -4.02 14.72
CA VAL A 190 -3.50 -3.51 15.21
C VAL A 190 -4.24 -2.89 14.02
N GLY A 191 -5.16 -3.65 13.42
CA GLY A 191 -5.91 -3.28 12.22
C GLY A 191 -5.06 -3.15 10.95
N THR A 192 -3.78 -3.52 10.99
CA THR A 192 -2.84 -3.32 9.88
C THR A 192 -3.05 -4.36 8.78
N ALA A 193 -3.35 -3.89 7.57
CA ALA A 193 -3.74 -4.70 6.41
C ALA A 193 -2.89 -5.95 6.21
N ASN A 194 -3.55 -7.10 6.03
CA ASN A 194 -3.00 -8.43 5.74
C ASN A 194 -2.01 -9.01 6.78
N THR A 195 -1.61 -8.25 7.81
CA THR A 195 -0.76 -8.73 8.93
C THR A 195 -1.58 -9.25 10.10
N VAL A 196 -2.88 -9.02 10.09
CA VAL A 196 -3.85 -9.60 11.04
C VAL A 196 -4.81 -10.49 10.27
N LEU A 197 -5.61 -11.31 10.96
CA LEU A 197 -6.76 -11.92 10.30
C LEU A 197 -7.76 -10.80 10.05
N GLU A 198 -8.28 -10.72 8.84
CA GLU A 198 -9.22 -9.70 8.36
C GLU A 198 -10.61 -10.29 8.18
N ASN A 199 -10.70 -11.61 8.03
CA ASN A 199 -11.94 -12.33 7.77
C ASN A 199 -12.09 -13.59 8.62
N THR A 200 -13.32 -13.87 9.04
CA THR A 200 -13.65 -15.10 9.78
C THR A 200 -13.77 -16.33 8.87
N GLY A 201 -13.95 -16.13 7.57
CA GLY A 201 -14.18 -17.17 6.57
C GLY A 201 -12.89 -17.84 6.06
N PRO A 202 -12.05 -17.14 5.27
CA PRO A 202 -10.79 -17.69 4.77
C PRO A 202 -9.71 -17.85 5.86
N ASP A 203 -9.52 -16.83 6.70
CA ASP A 203 -8.32 -16.71 7.53
C ASP A 203 -8.37 -17.62 8.78
N VAL A 204 -9.51 -17.68 9.47
CA VAL A 204 -9.65 -18.48 10.71
C VAL A 204 -9.42 -19.98 10.45
N PRO A 205 -10.04 -20.62 9.44
CA PRO A 205 -9.72 -22.00 9.08
C PRO A 205 -8.28 -22.21 8.62
N LYS A 206 -7.64 -21.20 8.01
CA LYS A 206 -6.24 -21.28 7.59
C LYS A 206 -5.31 -21.37 8.79
N VAL A 207 -5.50 -20.50 9.78
CA VAL A 207 -4.59 -20.36 10.93
C VAL A 207 -4.85 -21.42 11.99
N PHE A 208 -6.12 -21.66 12.36
CA PHE A 208 -6.47 -22.59 13.44
C PHE A 208 -6.81 -24.01 12.96
N GLY A 209 -7.04 -24.18 11.66
CA GLY A 209 -7.44 -25.44 11.03
C GLY A 209 -8.96 -25.57 10.87
N ALA A 210 -9.40 -26.19 9.78
CA ALA A 210 -10.82 -26.22 9.37
C ALA A 210 -11.82 -26.88 10.35
N ASN A 211 -11.33 -27.64 11.34
CA ASN A 211 -12.14 -28.34 12.34
C ASN A 211 -11.91 -27.81 13.77
N SER A 212 -11.32 -26.63 13.90
CA SER A 212 -10.97 -26.05 15.20
C SER A 212 -12.19 -25.47 15.93
N PRO A 213 -12.09 -25.23 17.26
CA PRO A 213 -13.11 -24.50 18.01
C PRO A 213 -13.41 -23.10 17.48
N GLU A 214 -12.38 -22.40 16.97
CA GLU A 214 -12.50 -21.06 16.37
C GLU A 214 -13.37 -21.09 15.13
N VAL A 215 -13.20 -22.10 14.27
CA VAL A 215 -14.08 -22.30 13.10
C VAL A 215 -15.51 -22.66 13.53
N ALA A 216 -15.69 -23.39 14.62
CA ALA A 216 -17.01 -23.67 15.17
C ALA A 216 -17.70 -22.40 15.70
N GLU A 217 -16.94 -21.52 16.36
CA GLU A 217 -17.41 -20.21 16.81
C GLU A 217 -17.79 -19.30 15.64
N ALA A 218 -16.93 -19.20 14.61
CA ALA A 218 -17.20 -18.42 13.40
C ALA A 218 -18.49 -18.86 12.68
N LYS A 219 -18.84 -20.15 12.73
CA LYS A 219 -20.11 -20.67 12.20
C LYS A 219 -21.31 -20.37 13.09
N ALA A 220 -21.12 -20.35 14.41
CA ALA A 220 -22.20 -20.18 15.39
C ALA A 220 -22.57 -18.71 15.61
N ASP A 221 -21.56 -17.84 15.73
CA ASP A 221 -21.71 -16.40 15.91
C ASP A 221 -20.58 -15.68 15.15
N PRO A 222 -20.78 -15.36 13.85
CA PRO A 222 -19.80 -14.64 13.04
C PRO A 222 -19.40 -13.30 13.65
N GLY A 223 -20.33 -12.62 14.32
CA GLY A 223 -20.05 -11.35 14.97
C GLY A 223 -19.12 -11.52 16.17
N LEU A 224 -19.25 -12.60 16.95
CA LEU A 224 -18.31 -12.88 18.05
C LEU A 224 -16.94 -13.24 17.49
N ALA A 225 -16.91 -14.09 16.46
CA ALA A 225 -15.65 -14.48 15.83
C ALA A 225 -14.90 -13.28 15.22
N SER A 226 -15.61 -12.26 14.70
CA SER A 226 -14.97 -11.00 14.30
C SER A 226 -14.32 -10.29 15.49
N THR A 227 -15.02 -10.16 16.63
CA THR A 227 -14.47 -9.56 17.86
C THR A 227 -13.26 -10.33 18.39
N ASP A 228 -13.31 -11.66 18.31
CA ASP A 228 -12.35 -12.55 18.96
C ASP A 228 -11.11 -12.83 18.11
N PHE A 229 -11.24 -12.93 16.78
CA PHE A 229 -10.18 -13.44 15.89
C PHE A 229 -9.63 -12.43 14.88
N VAL A 230 -10.36 -11.37 14.56
CA VAL A 230 -9.99 -10.41 13.52
C VAL A 230 -9.25 -9.21 14.11
N GLY A 231 -8.42 -8.56 13.31
CA GLY A 231 -7.96 -7.20 13.52
C GLY A 231 -6.79 -7.02 14.49
N ILE A 232 -6.44 -8.02 15.31
CA ILE A 232 -5.33 -7.94 16.28
C ILE A 232 -4.40 -9.13 16.12
N GLY A 233 -3.08 -8.91 16.08
CA GLY A 233 -2.11 -9.98 15.93
C GLY A 233 -0.75 -9.67 16.57
N VAL A 234 -0.01 -10.72 16.93
CA VAL A 234 1.41 -10.64 17.33
C VAL A 234 2.18 -11.73 16.62
N HIS A 235 3.07 -11.35 15.70
CA HIS A 235 4.05 -12.25 15.09
C HIS A 235 5.29 -12.30 15.96
N CYS A 236 5.61 -13.48 16.48
CA CYS A 236 6.62 -13.61 17.52
C CYS A 236 7.98 -14.07 16.98
N ALA A 237 9.04 -13.63 17.64
CA ALA A 237 10.34 -14.27 17.55
C ALA A 237 10.27 -15.71 18.08
N LYS A 238 11.19 -16.58 17.62
CA LYS A 238 11.21 -18.01 17.97
C LYS A 238 11.16 -18.29 19.48
N ASP A 239 11.85 -17.46 20.26
CA ASP A 239 11.99 -17.65 21.70
C ASP A 239 11.04 -16.79 22.54
N SER A 240 10.09 -16.10 21.90
CA SER A 240 9.12 -15.20 22.53
C SER A 240 8.46 -15.79 23.77
N THR A 241 8.54 -15.07 24.87
CA THR A 241 7.82 -15.39 26.11
C THR A 241 6.33 -15.10 25.98
N HIS A 242 5.94 -14.10 25.19
CA HIS A 242 4.54 -13.73 24.92
C HIS A 242 3.79 -14.88 24.25
N CYS A 243 4.32 -15.37 23.12
CA CYS A 243 3.70 -16.50 22.43
C CYS A 243 3.74 -17.81 23.23
N LYS A 244 4.75 -18.02 24.09
CA LYS A 244 4.79 -19.18 25.01
C LYS A 244 3.72 -19.10 26.11
N ALA A 245 3.30 -17.91 26.49
CA ALA A 245 2.27 -17.69 27.52
C ALA A 245 0.84 -17.74 26.96
N GLY A 246 0.66 -17.50 25.66
CA GLY A 246 -0.64 -17.49 24.99
C GLY A 246 -0.99 -18.79 24.23
N HIS A 247 -2.11 -18.75 23.51
CA HIS A 247 -2.54 -19.82 22.60
C HIS A 247 -1.94 -19.61 21.19
N ALA A 248 -0.62 -19.69 21.10
CA ALA A 248 0.08 -19.41 19.84
C ALA A 248 -0.12 -20.51 18.79
N GLN A 249 -0.23 -20.08 17.53
CA GLN A 249 -0.24 -20.94 16.35
C GLN A 249 1.10 -20.83 15.61
N PRO A 250 1.45 -21.81 14.76
CA PRO A 250 2.56 -21.65 13.83
C PRO A 250 2.32 -20.47 12.89
N ASP A 251 3.24 -19.50 12.86
CA ASP A 251 3.25 -18.42 11.89
C ASP A 251 4.01 -18.89 10.63
N LEU A 252 3.25 -19.25 9.60
CA LEU A 252 3.77 -19.96 8.44
C LEU A 252 3.97 -19.04 7.24
N LEU A 253 5.22 -18.90 6.78
CA LEU A 253 5.56 -18.24 5.52
C LEU A 253 6.28 -19.22 4.58
N PRO A 254 5.54 -19.96 3.74
CA PRO A 254 6.09 -21.07 2.96
C PRO A 254 7.11 -20.64 1.89
N ASP A 255 6.98 -19.42 1.36
CA ASP A 255 7.84 -18.88 0.31
C ASP A 255 8.89 -17.86 0.81
N GLU A 256 8.96 -17.62 2.13
CA GLU A 256 9.88 -16.64 2.70
C GLU A 256 11.34 -16.97 2.35
N PRO A 257 12.09 -16.06 1.71
CA PRO A 257 13.49 -16.30 1.37
C PRO A 257 14.32 -16.63 2.61
N GLY A 258 15.13 -17.69 2.53
CA GLY A 258 15.91 -18.19 3.67
C GLY A 258 15.10 -19.02 4.68
N GLY A 259 13.80 -19.20 4.47
CA GLY A 259 12.89 -20.00 5.30
C GLY A 259 12.41 -19.29 6.57
N TYR A 260 11.24 -19.74 7.04
CA TYR A 260 10.56 -19.17 8.22
C TYR A 260 9.86 -20.28 9.02
N GLN A 261 10.65 -21.16 9.63
CA GLN A 261 10.15 -22.29 10.40
C GLN A 261 10.27 -22.03 11.90
N ASN A 262 9.30 -22.56 12.67
CA ASN A 262 9.24 -22.50 14.13
C ASN A 262 9.08 -21.08 14.72
N PHE A 263 8.53 -20.16 13.94
CA PHE A 263 8.05 -18.88 14.46
C PHE A 263 6.59 -19.04 14.88
N PRO A 264 6.21 -18.64 16.10
CA PRO A 264 4.82 -18.64 16.53
C PRO A 264 4.14 -17.28 16.27
N GLY A 265 2.81 -17.27 16.32
CA GLY A 265 2.01 -16.05 16.31
C GLY A 265 0.77 -16.18 17.20
N LEU A 266 0.32 -15.06 17.76
CA LEU A 266 -0.97 -14.92 18.44
C LEU A 266 -1.91 -14.16 17.51
N PHE A 267 -3.11 -14.68 17.30
CA PHE A 267 -4.07 -14.11 16.35
C PHE A 267 -5.42 -13.89 17.02
N GLY A 268 -5.95 -12.69 16.88
CA GLY A 268 -7.20 -12.28 17.48
C GLY A 268 -7.07 -11.74 18.89
N ALA A 269 -7.96 -10.80 19.24
CA ALA A 269 -8.06 -10.25 20.59
C ALA A 269 -8.24 -11.34 21.66
N LYS A 270 -8.92 -12.45 21.34
CA LYS A 270 -9.11 -13.61 22.23
C LYS A 270 -7.79 -14.19 22.74
N TYR A 271 -6.76 -14.19 21.90
CA TYR A 271 -5.45 -14.78 22.22
C TYR A 271 -4.34 -13.77 22.46
N VAL A 272 -4.49 -12.53 21.97
CA VAL A 272 -3.55 -11.44 22.23
C VAL A 272 -3.85 -10.74 23.57
N ASN A 273 -5.11 -10.39 23.84
CA ASN A 273 -5.48 -9.60 25.03
C ASN A 273 -4.99 -10.22 26.36
N PRO A 274 -5.10 -11.55 26.60
CA PRO A 274 -4.63 -12.15 27.84
C PRO A 274 -3.12 -12.01 28.08
N VAL A 275 -2.34 -11.80 27.01
CA VAL A 275 -0.89 -11.66 27.09
C VAL A 275 -0.49 -10.21 27.34
N ILE A 276 -1.15 -9.25 26.69
CA ILE A 276 -0.80 -7.82 26.79
C ILE A 276 -1.55 -7.07 27.90
N SER A 277 -2.68 -7.61 28.37
CA SER A 277 -3.51 -7.06 29.44
C SER A 277 -4.04 -8.18 30.34
N PRO A 278 -3.20 -8.85 31.14
CA PRO A 278 -3.62 -9.98 31.96
C PRO A 278 -4.60 -9.62 33.10
N ALA A 279 -4.71 -8.34 33.45
CA ALA A 279 -5.55 -7.86 34.54
C ALA A 279 -7.01 -7.57 34.12
N GLY A 280 -7.32 -7.58 32.82
CA GLY A 280 -8.64 -7.22 32.32
C GLY A 280 -8.65 -6.95 30.81
N PRO A 281 -9.79 -6.54 30.24
CA PRO A 281 -9.85 -6.17 28.83
C PRO A 281 -8.88 -5.03 28.51
N VAL A 282 -8.35 -5.02 27.29
CA VAL A 282 -7.56 -3.90 26.77
C VAL A 282 -8.45 -2.65 26.78
N THR A 283 -7.88 -1.54 27.20
CA THR A 283 -8.57 -0.25 27.23
C THR A 283 -8.10 0.65 26.10
N ALA A 284 -8.93 1.63 25.75
CA ALA A 284 -8.53 2.78 24.97
C ALA A 284 -7.32 3.48 25.61
N VAL A 285 -6.74 4.42 24.87
CA VAL A 285 -5.50 5.10 25.27
C VAL A 285 -5.60 5.85 26.61
N ASP A 286 -6.81 6.18 27.06
CA ASP A 286 -7.09 6.77 28.38
C ASP A 286 -6.79 5.85 29.57
N GLY A 287 -6.49 4.57 29.31
CA GLY A 287 -6.17 3.55 30.31
C GLY A 287 -7.37 3.09 31.14
N LYS A 288 -8.60 3.46 30.77
CA LYS A 288 -9.81 3.28 31.59
C LYS A 288 -10.97 2.68 30.83
N THR A 289 -11.21 3.13 29.60
CA THR A 289 -12.38 2.73 28.81
C THR A 289 -12.10 1.41 28.11
N PRO A 290 -12.81 0.31 28.42
CA PRO A 290 -12.59 -0.97 27.72
C PRO A 290 -12.88 -0.84 26.22
N ILE A 291 -12.04 -1.43 25.39
CA ILE A 291 -12.31 -1.53 23.95
C ILE A 291 -13.28 -2.70 23.73
N THR A 292 -14.41 -2.40 23.11
CA THR A 292 -15.45 -3.36 22.82
C THR A 292 -16.00 -3.16 21.42
N ASP A 293 -16.64 -4.19 20.88
CA ASP A 293 -17.47 -4.05 19.69
C ASP A 293 -18.80 -3.31 19.95
N ASP A 294 -19.62 -3.23 18.91
CA ASP A 294 -20.96 -2.60 18.91
C ASP A 294 -21.96 -3.24 19.88
N LYS A 295 -21.70 -4.48 20.34
CA LYS A 295 -22.50 -5.20 21.34
C LYS A 295 -21.92 -5.13 22.75
N GLY A 296 -20.84 -4.39 22.95
CA GLY A 296 -20.17 -4.26 24.25
C GLY A 296 -19.34 -5.49 24.64
N ARG A 297 -18.96 -6.35 23.68
CA ARG A 297 -18.08 -7.50 23.90
C ARG A 297 -16.62 -7.03 23.82
N PRO A 298 -15.78 -7.28 24.85
CA PRO A 298 -14.39 -6.87 24.81
C PRO A 298 -13.60 -7.57 23.71
N GLY A 299 -12.82 -6.82 22.93
CA GLY A 299 -12.02 -7.34 21.83
C GLY A 299 -11.90 -6.36 20.68
N PHE A 300 -11.72 -6.87 19.47
CA PHE A 300 -11.60 -6.04 18.27
C PHE A 300 -12.93 -5.29 18.01
N PRO A 301 -12.90 -3.95 17.89
CA PRO A 301 -14.13 -3.16 17.73
C PRO A 301 -14.71 -3.19 16.30
N GLY A 302 -14.04 -3.86 15.35
CA GLY A 302 -14.29 -3.72 13.92
C GLY A 302 -13.37 -2.65 13.31
N PHE A 303 -13.12 -2.73 11.99
CA PHE A 303 -12.23 -1.77 11.30
C PHE A 303 -12.77 -0.33 11.36
N ASP A 304 -14.08 -0.14 11.20
CA ASP A 304 -14.77 1.15 11.38
C ASP A 304 -14.74 1.67 12.84
N GLY A 305 -14.45 0.77 13.79
CA GLY A 305 -14.28 1.09 15.22
C GLY A 305 -12.84 1.47 15.60
N MET A 306 -11.91 1.52 14.65
CA MET A 306 -10.48 1.79 14.88
C MET A 306 -10.17 3.29 15.00
N SER A 307 -10.92 3.97 15.87
CA SER A 307 -10.58 5.34 16.27
C SER A 307 -9.16 5.43 16.84
N ALA A 308 -8.55 6.62 16.79
CA ALA A 308 -7.22 6.85 17.37
C ALA A 308 -7.13 6.38 18.83
N ALA A 309 -8.17 6.61 19.63
CA ALA A 309 -8.21 6.17 21.03
C ALA A 309 -8.09 4.64 21.19
N ASN A 310 -8.75 3.86 20.33
CA ASN A 310 -8.74 2.40 20.38
C ASN A 310 -7.40 1.84 19.86
N THR A 311 -6.95 2.30 18.70
CA THR A 311 -5.67 1.86 18.10
C THR A 311 -4.49 2.16 19.03
N LEU A 312 -4.38 3.40 19.49
CA LEU A 312 -3.29 3.82 20.37
C LEU A 312 -3.35 3.12 21.74
N GLY A 313 -4.54 2.76 22.22
CA GLY A 313 -4.72 1.95 23.44
C GLY A 313 -4.16 0.54 23.30
N TYR A 314 -4.45 -0.13 22.17
CA TYR A 314 -3.88 -1.43 21.85
C TYR A 314 -2.36 -1.37 21.68
N MET A 315 -1.85 -0.41 20.92
CA MET A 315 -0.41 -0.26 20.69
C MET A 315 0.35 0.06 21.98
N ALA A 316 -0.16 0.96 22.83
CA ALA A 316 0.44 1.25 24.13
C ALA A 316 0.49 -0.02 24.99
N SER A 317 -0.61 -0.78 25.05
CA SER A 317 -0.66 -2.03 25.82
C SER A 317 0.33 -3.09 25.30
N MET A 318 0.56 -3.17 23.99
CA MET A 318 1.59 -4.04 23.40
C MET A 318 3.01 -3.59 23.79
N GLN A 319 3.31 -2.29 23.67
CA GLN A 319 4.61 -1.73 24.05
C GLN A 319 4.92 -1.93 25.54
N GLU A 320 3.93 -1.68 26.40
CA GLU A 320 3.99 -1.89 27.85
C GLU A 320 4.20 -3.36 28.24
N ALA A 321 3.61 -4.27 27.47
CA ALA A 321 3.82 -5.71 27.65
C ALA A 321 5.20 -6.17 27.19
N GLY A 322 5.99 -5.33 26.51
CA GLY A 322 7.33 -5.65 26.03
C GLY A 322 7.38 -6.16 24.59
N ILE A 323 6.36 -5.86 23.78
CA ILE A 323 6.39 -6.04 22.31
C ILE A 323 6.94 -4.76 21.70
N PRO A 324 8.20 -4.74 21.23
CA PRO A 324 8.89 -3.48 20.94
C PRO A 324 8.52 -2.89 19.57
N VAL A 325 7.94 -3.68 18.65
CA VAL A 325 7.51 -3.22 17.34
C VAL A 325 5.99 -3.28 17.27
N THR A 326 5.33 -2.14 17.07
CA THR A 326 3.87 -2.07 16.97
C THR A 326 3.44 -1.26 15.76
N TYR A 327 2.57 -1.85 14.96
CA TYR A 327 1.96 -1.24 13.78
C TYR A 327 0.47 -1.08 14.02
N GLY A 328 -0.08 0.09 13.68
CA GLY A 328 -1.47 0.43 13.92
C GLY A 328 -2.11 1.19 12.76
N TYR A 329 -3.35 0.81 12.45
CA TYR A 329 -4.26 1.53 11.55
C TYR A 329 -5.23 2.38 12.35
N ILE A 330 -5.50 3.61 11.90
CA ILE A 330 -6.49 4.52 12.48
C ILE A 330 -7.49 4.87 11.39
N SER A 331 -8.79 4.65 11.64
CA SER A 331 -9.88 5.03 10.74
C SER A 331 -9.86 6.53 10.46
N ASP A 332 -10.46 6.93 9.35
CA ASP A 332 -10.54 8.31 8.95
C ASP A 332 -11.33 9.16 9.97
N ALA A 333 -11.32 10.48 9.78
CA ALA A 333 -12.08 11.40 10.62
C ALA A 333 -13.23 12.09 9.86
N HIS A 334 -13.31 11.86 8.55
CA HIS A 334 -14.23 12.55 7.67
C HIS A 334 -15.56 11.81 7.51
N ASP A 335 -15.65 10.54 7.92
CA ASP A 335 -16.87 9.78 8.04
C ASP A 335 -17.48 9.80 9.46
N ARG A 336 -18.79 9.54 9.51
CA ARG A 336 -19.58 9.52 10.75
C ARG A 336 -19.49 8.16 11.43
N HIS A 337 -18.33 7.82 11.97
CA HIS A 337 -18.15 6.54 12.66
C HIS A 337 -19.01 6.42 13.93
N PRO A 338 -19.65 5.26 14.21
CA PRO A 338 -19.74 4.06 13.36
C PRO A 338 -21.03 4.01 12.50
N THR A 339 -21.74 5.13 12.41
CA THR A 339 -23.10 5.19 11.82
C THR A 339 -23.13 5.35 10.30
N GLY A 340 -21.99 5.70 9.70
CA GLY A 340 -21.83 5.92 8.27
C GLY A 340 -22.33 7.29 7.77
N GLY A 341 -21.84 7.66 6.60
CA GLY A 341 -22.09 8.96 5.95
C GLY A 341 -20.94 9.94 6.17
N ALA A 342 -20.68 10.78 5.18
CA ALA A 342 -19.56 11.71 5.21
C ALA A 342 -19.87 13.06 5.90
N TYR A 343 -18.80 13.73 6.31
CA TYR A 343 -18.74 15.14 6.66
C TYR A 343 -18.10 15.95 5.54
N GLY A 344 -18.47 17.22 5.41
CA GLY A 344 -17.67 18.20 4.69
C GLY A 344 -16.60 18.87 5.57
N PRO A 345 -15.54 19.45 4.99
CA PRO A 345 -14.50 20.16 5.73
C PRO A 345 -15.07 21.21 6.69
N GLY A 346 -14.68 21.15 7.95
CA GLY A 346 -15.11 22.11 8.97
C GLY A 346 -16.55 21.92 9.47
N GLU A 347 -17.24 20.84 9.09
CA GLU A 347 -18.48 20.47 9.78
C GLU A 347 -18.18 20.10 11.24
N ALA A 348 -19.09 20.44 12.15
CA ALA A 348 -18.86 20.32 13.60
C ALA A 348 -18.54 18.88 14.04
N GLY A 349 -19.08 17.87 13.37
CA GLY A 349 -18.79 16.46 13.67
C GLY A 349 -17.37 16.06 13.28
N TYR A 350 -16.88 16.49 12.12
CA TYR A 350 -15.50 16.27 11.66
C TYR A 350 -14.50 16.96 12.59
N VAL A 351 -14.72 18.24 12.90
CA VAL A 351 -13.87 19.00 13.83
C VAL A 351 -13.83 18.34 15.21
N LYS A 352 -14.96 17.77 15.66
CA LYS A 352 -15.01 17.02 16.92
C LYS A 352 -14.21 15.72 16.83
N ALA A 353 -14.33 14.95 15.74
CA ALA A 353 -13.59 13.70 15.55
C ALA A 353 -12.07 13.95 15.59
N LEU A 354 -11.60 14.97 14.87
CA LEU A 354 -10.19 15.39 14.90
C LEU A 354 -9.75 15.83 16.30
N LYS A 355 -10.61 16.54 17.04
CA LYS A 355 -10.31 16.91 18.43
C LYS A 355 -10.22 15.71 19.37
N ASP A 356 -11.07 14.69 19.16
CA ASP A 356 -11.01 13.44 19.93
C ASP A 356 -9.71 12.67 19.58
N TYR A 357 -9.28 12.68 18.32
CA TYR A 357 -8.01 12.07 17.90
C TYR A 357 -6.81 12.82 18.49
N ASP A 358 -6.84 14.15 18.50
CA ASP A 358 -5.83 14.98 19.14
C ASP A 358 -5.64 14.65 20.63
N ASP A 359 -6.77 14.54 21.37
CA ASP A 359 -6.75 14.16 22.79
C ASP A 359 -6.21 12.73 23.00
N ALA A 360 -6.48 11.82 22.05
CA ALA A 360 -5.94 10.47 22.07
C ALA A 360 -4.41 10.48 21.89
N PHE A 361 -3.87 11.30 20.98
CA PHE A 361 -2.41 11.46 20.82
C PHE A 361 -1.74 12.09 22.05
N ALA A 362 -2.37 13.10 22.65
CA ALA A 362 -1.88 13.67 23.91
C ALA A 362 -1.75 12.59 25.00
N SER A 363 -2.79 11.77 25.15
CA SER A 363 -2.83 10.66 26.11
C SER A 363 -1.80 9.58 25.77
N PHE A 364 -1.62 9.26 24.49
CA PHE A 364 -0.67 8.26 24.01
C PHE A 364 0.76 8.62 24.35
N PHE A 365 1.20 9.83 24.00
CA PHE A 365 2.56 10.27 24.28
C PHE A 365 2.82 10.37 25.79
N GLN A 366 1.83 10.82 26.57
CA GLN A 366 1.92 10.81 28.04
C GLN A 366 2.07 9.39 28.59
N ARG A 367 1.27 8.44 28.10
CA ARG A 367 1.27 7.04 28.51
C ARG A 367 2.61 6.36 28.18
N LEU A 368 3.10 6.48 26.95
CA LEU A 368 4.41 5.94 26.57
C LEU A 368 5.56 6.57 27.38
N THR A 369 5.53 7.89 27.59
CA THR A 369 6.59 8.59 28.34
C THR A 369 6.65 8.14 29.80
N HIS A 370 5.51 7.80 30.41
CA HIS A 370 5.47 7.24 31.77
C HIS A 370 6.32 5.97 31.90
N ASP A 371 6.37 5.14 30.85
CA ASP A 371 7.14 3.90 30.81
C ASP A 371 8.51 4.07 30.15
N GLY A 372 8.93 5.31 29.91
CA GLY A 372 10.23 5.64 29.36
C GLY A 372 10.36 5.41 27.85
N ILE A 373 9.23 5.28 27.13
CA ILE A 373 9.17 5.17 25.67
C ILE A 373 8.89 6.56 25.10
N ASN A 374 9.84 7.12 24.35
CA ASN A 374 9.73 8.48 23.82
C ASN A 374 10.60 8.68 22.56
N ALA A 375 10.65 9.91 22.05
CA ALA A 375 11.40 10.25 20.84
C ALA A 375 12.92 9.97 20.92
N ASP A 376 13.51 9.86 22.11
CA ASP A 376 14.95 9.62 22.28
C ASP A 376 15.33 8.13 22.11
N ASN A 377 14.35 7.22 22.06
CA ASN A 377 14.59 5.78 21.97
C ASN A 377 13.60 5.01 21.09
N THR A 378 12.75 5.71 20.35
CA THR A 378 11.68 5.11 19.54
C THR A 378 11.72 5.66 18.13
N ALA A 379 11.59 4.79 17.14
CA ALA A 379 11.31 5.18 15.77
C ALA A 379 9.79 5.27 15.57
N PHE A 380 9.27 6.50 15.50
CA PHE A 380 7.91 6.78 15.08
C PHE A 380 7.89 7.03 13.56
N VAL A 381 7.07 6.26 12.87
CA VAL A 381 6.74 6.46 11.46
C VAL A 381 5.24 6.67 11.38
N ILE A 382 4.82 7.83 10.89
CA ILE A 382 3.43 8.27 10.93
C ILE A 382 3.09 8.84 9.55
N THR A 383 2.08 8.28 8.89
CA THR A 383 1.67 8.70 7.53
C THR A 383 0.17 8.47 7.35
N SER A 384 -0.38 9.00 6.25
CA SER A 384 -1.64 8.52 5.69
C SER A 384 -1.37 7.40 4.69
N ASP A 385 -2.35 6.52 4.45
CA ASP A 385 -2.36 5.59 3.33
C ASP A 385 -2.60 6.32 2.00
N GLU A 386 -3.55 7.25 1.98
CA GLU A 386 -3.78 8.18 0.88
C GLU A 386 -4.33 9.50 1.38
N ASN A 387 -4.61 10.39 0.44
CA ASN A 387 -5.54 11.49 0.64
C ASN A 387 -6.73 11.29 -0.30
N ASP A 388 -7.78 12.08 -0.09
CA ASP A 388 -8.99 12.10 -0.88
C ASP A 388 -9.29 13.46 -1.50
N HIS A 389 -10.16 13.42 -2.49
CA HIS A 389 -10.82 14.57 -3.08
C HIS A 389 -12.21 14.77 -2.48
N PHE A 390 -12.40 15.92 -1.82
CA PHE A 390 -13.72 16.31 -1.32
C PHE A 390 -14.70 16.66 -2.45
N VAL A 391 -15.84 15.96 -2.50
CA VAL A 391 -16.94 16.22 -3.44
C VAL A 391 -18.12 16.86 -2.71
N GLY A 392 -18.28 18.17 -2.94
CA GLY A 392 -19.37 18.94 -2.35
C GLY A 392 -19.57 20.31 -2.97
N GLY A 393 -20.69 20.94 -2.64
CA GLY A 393 -20.99 22.32 -3.02
C GLY A 393 -20.23 23.34 -2.17
N ALA A 394 -20.52 24.62 -2.39
CA ALA A 394 -19.92 25.68 -1.58
C ALA A 394 -20.35 25.58 -0.10
N PRO A 395 -19.44 25.85 0.85
CA PRO A 395 -19.77 25.85 2.27
C PRO A 395 -20.69 27.01 2.66
N SER A 396 -21.46 26.81 3.73
CA SER A 396 -22.32 27.82 4.34
C SER A 396 -22.12 27.87 5.87
N PRO A 397 -21.93 29.07 6.47
CA PRO A 397 -21.70 30.36 5.81
C PRO A 397 -20.41 30.34 4.96
N ALA A 398 -20.32 31.18 3.92
CA ALA A 398 -19.17 31.18 3.02
C ALA A 398 -17.82 31.52 3.70
N ASN A 399 -17.87 32.17 4.86
CA ASN A 399 -16.72 32.52 5.69
C ASN A 399 -16.52 31.57 6.89
N CYS A 400 -17.15 30.40 6.88
CA CYS A 400 -16.91 29.39 7.90
C CYS A 400 -15.43 28.96 7.90
N ASP A 401 -14.93 28.60 9.09
CA ASP A 401 -13.55 28.18 9.33
C ASP A 401 -13.48 26.84 10.08
N GLY A 402 -14.64 26.24 10.39
CA GLY A 402 -14.78 25.00 11.16
C GLY A 402 -14.51 25.14 12.65
N VAL A 403 -13.56 25.99 13.04
CA VAL A 403 -13.09 26.15 14.42
C VAL A 403 -13.96 27.12 15.22
N HIS A 404 -14.25 28.29 14.68
CA HIS A 404 -15.07 29.33 15.33
C HIS A 404 -16.47 29.39 14.74
N THR A 405 -16.59 29.16 13.44
CA THR A 405 -17.84 29.11 12.69
C THR A 405 -17.90 27.78 11.94
N PRO A 406 -18.75 26.83 12.38
CA PRO A 406 -18.93 25.56 11.69
C PRO A 406 -19.37 25.75 10.24
N CYS A 407 -18.83 24.92 9.35
CA CYS A 407 -19.28 24.82 7.98
C CYS A 407 -20.50 23.89 7.89
N THR A 408 -21.31 24.08 6.85
CA THR A 408 -22.39 23.16 6.43
C THR A 408 -22.44 23.12 4.91
N TYR A 409 -22.88 21.99 4.35
CA TYR A 409 -22.89 21.76 2.91
C TYR A 409 -24.29 21.32 2.45
N GLN A 410 -24.88 22.06 1.50
CA GLN A 410 -26.20 21.70 0.95
C GLN A 410 -26.10 20.55 -0.06
N GLN A 411 -25.06 20.58 -0.89
CA GLN A 411 -24.69 19.50 -1.80
C GLN A 411 -23.45 18.85 -1.21
N LEU A 412 -23.54 17.55 -0.96
CA LEU A 412 -22.48 16.74 -0.38
C LEU A 412 -22.57 15.37 -1.06
N GLY A 413 -21.43 14.82 -1.45
CA GLY A 413 -21.31 13.48 -1.98
C GLY A 413 -20.65 13.41 -3.35
N GLU A 414 -19.95 12.31 -3.59
CA GLU A 414 -19.40 11.90 -4.87
C GLU A 414 -20.49 11.90 -5.97
N ILE A 415 -20.07 12.10 -7.21
CA ILE A 415 -20.94 12.01 -8.38
C ILE A 415 -20.90 10.57 -8.90
N ASN A 416 -21.88 9.78 -8.48
CA ASN A 416 -22.10 8.42 -8.94
C ASN A 416 -22.47 8.39 -10.43
N ALA A 417 -21.65 7.72 -11.26
CA ALA A 417 -21.84 7.59 -12.70
C ALA A 417 -21.98 6.13 -13.16
N ASN A 418 -23.16 5.77 -13.66
CA ASN A 418 -23.44 4.46 -14.26
C ASN A 418 -22.85 4.38 -15.68
N ALA A 419 -21.60 3.93 -15.80
CA ALA A 419 -20.91 3.77 -17.08
C ALA A 419 -21.69 2.92 -18.08
N ARG A 420 -22.33 1.81 -17.64
CA ARG A 420 -23.11 0.94 -18.54
C ARG A 420 -24.32 1.65 -19.13
N GLY A 421 -25.02 2.45 -18.33
CA GLY A 421 -26.15 3.25 -18.79
C GLY A 421 -25.72 4.36 -19.75
N LEU A 422 -24.63 5.07 -19.43
CA LEU A 422 -24.09 6.14 -20.28
C LEU A 422 -23.57 5.60 -21.62
N LEU A 423 -22.79 4.52 -21.61
CA LEU A 423 -22.28 3.86 -22.81
C LEU A 423 -23.41 3.38 -23.74
N SER A 424 -24.45 2.80 -23.16
CA SER A 424 -25.61 2.33 -23.95
C SER A 424 -26.39 3.50 -24.57
N THR A 425 -26.57 4.60 -23.84
CA THR A 425 -27.43 5.71 -24.27
C THR A 425 -26.73 6.79 -25.09
N GLN A 426 -25.45 7.05 -24.84
CA GLN A 426 -24.66 8.07 -25.55
C GLN A 426 -23.88 7.47 -26.73
N GLN A 427 -23.40 6.24 -26.59
CA GLN A 427 -22.47 5.62 -27.55
C GLN A 427 -23.03 4.36 -28.23
N ASN A 428 -24.26 3.92 -27.88
CA ASN A 428 -24.90 2.70 -28.38
C ASN A 428 -24.07 1.42 -28.18
N VAL A 429 -23.24 1.38 -27.13
CA VAL A 429 -22.42 0.20 -26.82
C VAL A 429 -23.29 -0.92 -26.25
N THR A 430 -23.16 -2.12 -26.81
CA THR A 430 -23.81 -3.35 -26.33
C THR A 430 -22.81 -4.42 -25.91
N THR A 431 -21.50 -4.15 -26.01
CA THR A 431 -20.43 -5.05 -25.58
C THR A 431 -20.64 -5.42 -24.12
N PRO A 432 -20.69 -6.71 -23.75
CA PRO A 432 -20.77 -7.12 -22.35
C PRO A 432 -19.47 -6.86 -21.60
N PHE A 433 -19.57 -6.29 -20.39
CA PHE A 433 -18.43 -6.00 -19.53
C PHE A 433 -18.87 -5.91 -18.08
N GLN A 434 -17.90 -6.01 -17.17
CA GLN A 434 -18.03 -5.62 -15.77
C GLN A 434 -17.03 -4.52 -15.42
N VAL A 435 -17.30 -3.83 -14.32
CA VAL A 435 -16.44 -2.76 -13.78
C VAL A 435 -16.11 -3.10 -12.34
N HIS A 436 -14.85 -2.94 -11.97
CA HIS A 436 -14.52 -2.64 -10.58
C HIS A 436 -14.84 -1.16 -10.36
N ALA A 437 -15.83 -0.90 -9.50
CA ALA A 437 -16.39 0.43 -9.32
C ALA A 437 -15.45 1.27 -8.44
N ASP A 438 -15.08 2.44 -8.94
CA ASP A 438 -14.02 3.27 -8.35
C ASP A 438 -14.04 4.68 -8.97
N SER A 439 -13.29 5.61 -8.41
CA SER A 439 -12.95 6.87 -9.10
C SER A 439 -11.99 6.60 -10.27
N ALA A 440 -11.11 5.59 -10.12
CA ALA A 440 -10.26 5.07 -11.19
C ALA A 440 -10.72 3.66 -11.65
N PRO A 441 -11.89 3.54 -12.31
CA PRO A 441 -12.54 2.26 -12.53
C PRO A 441 -11.74 1.35 -13.48
N ASN A 442 -11.76 0.05 -13.17
CA ASN A 442 -11.16 -0.96 -14.04
C ASN A 442 -12.22 -1.70 -14.85
N PHE A 443 -12.04 -1.75 -16.17
CA PHE A 443 -12.98 -2.37 -17.10
C PHE A 443 -12.54 -3.79 -17.46
N TYR A 444 -13.48 -4.73 -17.38
CA TYR A 444 -13.29 -6.14 -17.72
C TYR A 444 -14.29 -6.54 -18.80
N LEU A 445 -13.85 -6.56 -20.07
CA LEU A 445 -14.69 -6.97 -21.19
C LEU A 445 -14.82 -8.50 -21.20
N ASP A 446 -16.06 -8.98 -21.36
CA ASP A 446 -16.31 -10.43 -21.43
C ASP A 446 -15.57 -11.04 -22.62
N GLY A 447 -14.94 -12.19 -22.38
CA GLY A 447 -14.08 -12.88 -23.34
C GLY A 447 -12.60 -12.51 -23.24
N ASN A 448 -12.24 -11.54 -22.38
CA ASN A 448 -10.87 -11.03 -22.20
C ASN A 448 -10.16 -10.77 -23.56
N PRO A 449 -10.73 -9.91 -24.42
CA PRO A 449 -10.16 -9.64 -25.73
C PRO A 449 -8.77 -8.98 -25.61
N ALA A 450 -7.90 -9.25 -26.59
CA ALA A 450 -6.57 -8.63 -26.62
C ALA A 450 -6.66 -7.08 -26.70
N PRO A 451 -5.68 -6.33 -26.18
CA PRO A 451 -5.70 -4.86 -26.19
C PRO A 451 -5.84 -4.23 -27.58
N GLY A 452 -5.27 -4.87 -28.61
CA GLY A 452 -5.38 -4.40 -30.00
C GLY A 452 -6.60 -4.93 -30.78
N ALA A 453 -7.50 -5.67 -30.14
CA ALA A 453 -8.69 -6.19 -30.80
C ALA A 453 -9.70 -5.07 -31.07
N GLN A 454 -10.37 -5.09 -32.23
CA GLN A 454 -11.33 -4.04 -32.63
C GLN A 454 -12.38 -3.77 -31.55
N VAL A 455 -12.92 -4.83 -30.91
CA VAL A 455 -13.92 -4.69 -29.84
C VAL A 455 -13.40 -3.93 -28.61
N THR A 456 -12.13 -4.11 -28.27
CA THR A 456 -11.48 -3.40 -27.16
C THR A 456 -11.30 -1.93 -27.53
N ARG A 457 -10.77 -1.68 -28.72
CA ARG A 457 -10.50 -0.33 -29.24
C ARG A 457 -11.78 0.49 -29.38
N ASP A 458 -12.83 -0.09 -29.96
CA ASP A 458 -14.15 0.55 -30.08
C ASP A 458 -14.73 0.90 -28.70
N PHE A 459 -14.53 0.03 -27.71
CA PHE A 459 -15.03 0.25 -26.36
C PHE A 459 -14.25 1.36 -25.63
N GLU A 460 -12.92 1.39 -25.73
CA GLU A 460 -12.07 2.46 -25.18
C GLU A 460 -12.42 3.83 -25.78
N HIS A 461 -12.62 3.91 -27.10
CA HIS A 461 -13.09 5.13 -27.77
C HIS A 461 -14.48 5.57 -27.29
N ALA A 462 -15.37 4.62 -26.98
CA ALA A 462 -16.69 4.94 -26.44
C ALA A 462 -16.60 5.47 -25.00
N VAL A 463 -15.76 4.85 -24.16
CA VAL A 463 -15.52 5.28 -22.78
C VAL A 463 -14.91 6.68 -22.71
N SER A 464 -13.93 6.99 -23.58
CA SER A 464 -13.29 8.31 -23.59
C SER A 464 -14.20 9.46 -24.02
N LYS A 465 -15.32 9.15 -24.70
CA LYS A 465 -16.34 10.12 -25.13
C LYS A 465 -17.45 10.35 -24.10
N LEU A 466 -17.45 9.63 -22.98
CA LEU A 466 -18.50 9.78 -21.99
C LEU A 466 -18.48 11.16 -21.34
N THR A 467 -19.67 11.75 -21.26
CA THR A 467 -19.90 13.02 -20.58
C THR A 467 -21.05 12.90 -19.59
N ALA A 468 -21.06 13.75 -18.58
CA ALA A 468 -22.09 13.82 -17.56
C ALA A 468 -22.44 15.26 -17.23
N VAL A 469 -23.71 15.54 -16.92
CA VAL A 469 -24.08 16.82 -16.32
C VAL A 469 -23.82 16.72 -14.82
N ASN A 470 -22.91 17.56 -14.34
CA ASN A 470 -22.54 17.66 -12.93
C ASN A 470 -23.72 18.17 -12.10
N PRO A 471 -24.24 17.39 -11.13
CA PRO A 471 -25.39 17.79 -10.31
C PRO A 471 -25.08 18.95 -9.35
N ILE A 472 -23.81 19.25 -9.07
CA ILE A 472 -23.36 20.36 -8.21
C ILE A 472 -23.29 21.65 -9.03
N THR A 473 -22.56 21.62 -10.15
CA THR A 473 -22.24 22.83 -10.92
C THR A 473 -23.20 23.10 -12.08
N GLY A 474 -23.96 22.10 -12.52
CA GLY A 474 -24.82 22.15 -13.71
C GLY A 474 -24.08 22.15 -15.05
N LYS A 475 -22.74 22.01 -15.05
CA LYS A 475 -21.92 21.94 -16.27
C LYS A 475 -21.85 20.52 -16.81
N THR A 476 -21.50 20.38 -18.08
CA THR A 476 -21.19 19.07 -18.67
C THR A 476 -19.70 18.81 -18.56
N ASP A 477 -19.33 17.78 -17.81
CA ASP A 477 -17.95 17.34 -17.62
C ASP A 477 -17.65 16.16 -18.55
N LYS A 478 -16.37 16.01 -18.91
CA LYS A 478 -15.85 14.74 -19.41
C LYS A 478 -15.57 13.85 -18.19
N ILE A 479 -16.04 12.61 -18.22
CA ILE A 479 -15.92 11.74 -17.04
C ILE A 479 -14.48 11.24 -16.86
N GLN A 480 -13.77 10.93 -17.95
CA GLN A 480 -12.44 10.33 -17.88
C GLN A 480 -11.32 11.33 -18.18
N SER A 481 -10.39 11.47 -17.24
CA SER A 481 -9.19 12.31 -17.35
C SER A 481 -8.06 11.58 -18.06
N TYR A 482 -7.83 10.32 -17.70
CA TYR A 482 -6.77 9.48 -18.27
C TYR A 482 -7.24 8.05 -18.55
N VAL A 483 -6.56 7.37 -19.47
CA VAL A 483 -6.82 5.96 -19.82
C VAL A 483 -5.48 5.22 -19.91
N ALA A 484 -5.43 4.03 -19.32
CA ALA A 484 -4.29 3.14 -19.32
C ALA A 484 -4.69 1.73 -19.78
N ASP A 485 -4.18 1.30 -20.93
CA ASP A 485 -4.26 -0.10 -21.36
C ASP A 485 -3.26 -0.96 -20.54
N PRO A 486 -3.20 -2.29 -20.73
CA PRO A 486 -2.26 -3.14 -20.00
C PRO A 486 -0.78 -2.79 -20.24
N THR A 487 -0.45 -2.12 -21.36
CA THR A 487 0.91 -1.62 -21.60
C THR A 487 1.26 -0.51 -20.62
N GLU A 488 0.40 0.51 -20.51
CA GLU A 488 0.60 1.63 -19.58
C GLU A 488 0.46 1.19 -18.12
N MET A 489 -0.55 0.39 -17.80
CA MET A 489 -0.72 -0.16 -16.45
C MET A 489 0.54 -0.87 -15.94
N LYS A 490 1.25 -1.58 -16.82
CA LYS A 490 2.53 -2.20 -16.46
C LYS A 490 3.62 -1.16 -16.12
N LEU A 491 3.66 -0.03 -16.81
CA LEU A 491 4.59 1.05 -16.51
C LEU A 491 4.29 1.68 -15.14
N LEU A 492 3.02 1.73 -14.77
CA LEU A 492 2.50 2.24 -13.50
C LEU A 492 2.48 1.20 -12.37
N HIS A 493 3.05 0.01 -12.56
CA HIS A 493 3.10 -1.08 -11.56
C HIS A 493 1.73 -1.68 -11.17
N MET A 494 0.74 -1.63 -12.06
CA MET A 494 -0.63 -2.11 -11.83
C MET A 494 -0.91 -3.51 -12.42
N VAL A 495 0.15 -4.27 -12.75
CA VAL A 495 0.04 -5.60 -13.40
C VAL A 495 0.80 -6.63 -12.57
N THR A 496 0.05 -7.47 -11.85
CA THR A 496 0.60 -8.46 -10.91
C THR A 496 1.23 -9.67 -11.61
N GLY A 497 1.84 -10.56 -10.81
CA GLY A 497 2.28 -11.88 -11.26
C GLY A 497 1.16 -12.81 -11.76
N ASP A 498 -0.11 -12.39 -11.63
CA ASP A 498 -1.26 -13.09 -12.19
C ASP A 498 -1.90 -12.32 -13.37
N PRO A 499 -1.76 -12.80 -14.62
CA PRO A 499 -2.39 -12.17 -15.76
C PRO A 499 -3.93 -12.19 -15.70
N ALA A 500 -4.55 -13.09 -14.91
CA ALA A 500 -6.00 -13.12 -14.75
C ALA A 500 -6.52 -11.89 -13.97
N ARG A 501 -5.68 -11.26 -13.15
CA ARG A 501 -6.06 -10.06 -12.35
C ARG A 501 -5.92 -8.75 -13.12
N THR A 502 -5.34 -8.79 -14.33
CA THR A 502 -5.16 -7.60 -15.16
C THR A 502 -6.49 -7.23 -15.84
N PRO A 503 -7.05 -6.03 -15.61
CA PRO A 503 -8.23 -5.58 -16.35
C PRO A 503 -7.94 -5.40 -17.83
N THR A 504 -9.00 -5.26 -18.64
CA THR A 504 -8.85 -4.94 -20.06
C THR A 504 -8.19 -3.58 -20.25
N PHE A 505 -8.60 -2.59 -19.45
CA PHE A 505 -7.94 -1.29 -19.29
C PHE A 505 -8.48 -0.61 -18.02
N THR A 506 -7.78 0.42 -17.56
CA THR A 506 -8.16 1.28 -16.44
C THR A 506 -8.34 2.70 -16.92
N THR A 507 -9.28 3.42 -16.33
CA THR A 507 -9.38 4.87 -16.51
C THR A 507 -9.18 5.56 -15.17
N PHE A 508 -8.74 6.81 -15.21
CA PHE A 508 -8.74 7.71 -14.06
C PHE A 508 -9.75 8.80 -14.37
N ALA A 509 -10.80 8.92 -13.56
CA ALA A 509 -11.89 9.84 -13.81
C ALA A 509 -11.51 11.29 -13.48
N ASP A 510 -12.45 12.19 -13.70
CA ASP A 510 -12.48 13.44 -12.97
C ASP A 510 -12.73 13.11 -11.48
N PRO A 511 -11.93 13.63 -10.53
CA PRO A 511 -11.99 13.26 -9.11
C PRO A 511 -13.36 13.43 -8.44
N ASN A 512 -14.29 14.19 -9.04
CA ASN A 512 -15.65 14.28 -8.51
C ASN A 512 -16.49 13.01 -8.74
N TYR A 513 -16.07 12.09 -9.63
CA TYR A 513 -16.89 10.99 -10.09
C TYR A 513 -16.49 9.66 -9.47
N TYR A 514 -17.50 8.90 -9.03
CA TYR A 514 -17.36 7.48 -8.71
C TYR A 514 -18.08 6.67 -9.79
N VAL A 515 -17.35 5.82 -10.52
CA VAL A 515 -17.83 5.18 -11.74
C VAL A 515 -18.16 3.71 -11.49
N PHE A 516 -19.40 3.32 -11.77
CA PHE A 516 -19.89 1.94 -11.58
C PHE A 516 -20.64 1.41 -12.80
N ALA A 517 -21.04 0.14 -12.78
CA ALA A 517 -21.80 -0.49 -13.86
C ALA A 517 -23.16 -1.05 -13.39
N GLY A 518 -24.23 -0.28 -13.60
CA GLY A 518 -25.62 -0.62 -13.32
C GLY A 518 -26.41 -1.10 -14.55
N GLN A 519 -27.68 -0.70 -14.67
CA GLN A 519 -28.53 -1.06 -15.81
C GLN A 519 -28.05 -0.39 -17.11
N PRO A 520 -28.23 -1.02 -18.30
CA PRO A 520 -27.80 -0.48 -19.60
C PRO A 520 -28.81 0.52 -20.17
N ASN A 521 -29.25 1.47 -19.36
CA ASN A 521 -30.10 2.59 -19.76
C ASN A 521 -30.04 3.69 -18.70
N CYS A 522 -30.54 4.88 -19.04
CA CYS A 522 -30.72 5.98 -18.11
C CYS A 522 -32.20 6.21 -17.78
N GLY A 523 -32.97 5.12 -17.61
CA GLY A 523 -34.35 5.18 -17.14
C GLY A 523 -34.45 5.67 -15.69
N GLN A 524 -33.44 5.34 -14.88
CA GLN A 524 -33.04 6.11 -13.70
C GLN A 524 -31.87 7.03 -14.09
N PRO A 525 -31.67 8.18 -13.44
CA PRO A 525 -30.54 9.05 -13.72
C PRO A 525 -29.23 8.25 -13.68
N CYS A 526 -28.49 8.26 -14.78
CA CYS A 526 -27.18 7.63 -14.85
C CYS A 526 -26.13 8.39 -14.03
N VAL A 527 -26.44 9.60 -13.58
CA VAL A 527 -25.57 10.48 -12.82
C VAL A 527 -26.39 11.03 -11.65
N ALA A 528 -25.88 10.86 -10.43
CA ALA A 528 -26.52 11.34 -9.21
C ALA A 528 -25.49 11.58 -8.11
N LEU A 529 -25.82 12.42 -7.12
CA LEU A 529 -25.00 12.55 -5.92
C LEU A 529 -25.17 11.33 -5.01
N GLY A 530 -24.06 10.84 -4.46
CA GLY A 530 -24.02 9.85 -3.39
C GLY A 530 -23.73 10.52 -2.04
N PRO A 531 -24.73 11.07 -1.32
CA PRO A 531 -24.48 11.88 -0.12
C PRO A 531 -23.90 11.12 1.07
N GLY A 532 -23.80 9.79 0.98
CA GLY A 532 -23.14 8.95 1.98
C GLY A 532 -21.62 8.94 1.86
N PHE A 533 -21.07 9.30 0.70
CA PHE A 533 -19.64 9.20 0.38
C PHE A 533 -19.22 10.52 -0.25
N ALA A 534 -18.44 11.36 0.42
CA ALA A 534 -18.07 12.69 -0.08
C ALA A 534 -16.57 12.87 -0.32
N TRP A 535 -15.81 11.78 -0.20
CA TRP A 535 -14.37 11.78 -0.28
C TRP A 535 -13.98 10.66 -1.24
N ASN A 536 -13.48 11.08 -2.41
CA ASN A 536 -13.12 10.18 -3.49
C ASN A 536 -11.61 10.01 -3.52
N HIS A 537 -11.15 8.79 -3.67
CA HIS A 537 -9.73 8.48 -3.80
C HIS A 537 -9.50 7.43 -4.87
N GLY A 538 -8.23 7.28 -5.25
CA GLY A 538 -7.76 6.39 -6.30
C GLY A 538 -7.29 7.08 -7.58
N ASP A 539 -7.89 8.21 -7.94
CA ASP A 539 -7.57 8.91 -9.19
C ASP A 539 -6.12 9.41 -9.30
N PHE A 540 -5.71 9.72 -10.54
CA PHE A 540 -4.46 10.42 -10.82
C PHE A 540 -4.66 11.94 -10.60
N ALA A 541 -4.65 12.36 -9.34
CA ALA A 541 -4.90 13.74 -8.94
C ALA A 541 -3.98 14.17 -7.79
N PRO A 542 -3.42 15.40 -7.79
CA PRO A 542 -2.47 15.83 -6.77
C PRO A 542 -3.04 15.89 -5.34
N ASP A 543 -4.33 16.15 -5.16
CA ASP A 543 -4.98 16.15 -3.85
C ASP A 543 -5.20 14.74 -3.29
N ILE A 544 -5.23 13.72 -4.16
CA ILE A 544 -5.32 12.30 -3.79
C ILE A 544 -3.92 11.69 -3.61
N ASN A 545 -3.04 11.82 -4.61
CA ASN A 545 -1.77 11.08 -4.64
C ASN A 545 -0.61 11.76 -3.91
N ARG A 546 -0.80 12.97 -3.37
CA ARG A 546 0.24 13.66 -2.58
C ARG A 546 -0.20 13.74 -1.13
N THR A 547 0.50 12.99 -0.29
CA THR A 547 0.30 12.96 1.16
C THR A 547 1.55 13.47 1.89
N TRP A 548 1.71 13.09 3.16
CA TRP A 548 2.77 13.51 4.05
C TRP A 548 3.39 12.32 4.80
N LEU A 549 4.66 12.44 5.16
CA LEU A 549 5.38 11.46 5.96
C LEU A 549 6.00 12.13 7.20
N GLY A 550 5.59 11.67 8.37
CA GLY A 550 6.17 12.00 9.67
C GLY A 550 7.21 10.96 10.10
N LEU A 551 8.44 11.42 10.36
CA LEU A 551 9.52 10.61 10.91
C LEU A 551 10.07 11.27 12.18
N VAL A 552 10.06 10.52 13.28
CA VAL A 552 10.70 10.91 14.55
C VAL A 552 11.50 9.72 15.05
N ALA A 553 12.82 9.84 15.12
CA ALA A 553 13.67 8.81 15.69
C ALA A 553 15.06 9.39 16.02
N PRO A 554 15.82 8.75 16.92
CA PRO A 554 17.28 8.91 16.94
C PRO A 554 17.87 8.70 15.55
N GLY A 555 18.70 9.65 15.10
CA GLY A 555 19.29 9.63 13.76
C GLY A 555 18.43 10.27 12.66
N VAL A 556 17.17 10.66 12.92
CA VAL A 556 16.38 11.46 11.98
C VAL A 556 16.65 12.95 12.19
N ARG A 557 16.75 13.70 11.09
CA ARG A 557 16.95 15.15 11.13
C ARG A 557 15.71 15.84 11.68
N ASN A 558 15.92 16.84 12.52
CA ASN A 558 14.84 17.71 12.97
C ASN A 558 14.70 18.91 12.02
N LEU A 559 13.87 18.77 10.98
CA LEU A 559 13.62 19.83 10.00
C LEU A 559 12.28 20.55 10.25
N GLY A 560 11.50 20.12 11.25
CA GLY A 560 10.14 20.58 11.42
C GLY A 560 9.27 20.15 10.23
N VAL A 561 8.70 21.12 9.51
CA VAL A 561 7.94 20.88 8.27
C VAL A 561 8.81 21.19 7.05
N THR A 562 8.84 20.28 6.09
CA THR A 562 9.54 20.44 4.80
C THR A 562 8.71 19.86 3.66
N ASP A 563 9.06 20.20 2.43
CA ASP A 563 8.47 19.69 1.18
C ASP A 563 9.55 19.39 0.13
N LYS A 564 10.79 19.26 0.59
CA LYS A 564 11.99 19.25 -0.26
C LYS A 564 12.38 17.85 -0.73
N VAL A 565 11.86 16.79 -0.10
CA VAL A 565 12.25 15.42 -0.42
C VAL A 565 11.10 14.73 -1.11
N TRP A 566 11.19 14.62 -2.45
CA TRP A 566 10.23 13.83 -3.20
C TRP A 566 10.40 12.34 -2.83
N SER A 567 9.32 11.75 -2.34
CA SER A 567 9.26 10.34 -1.93
C SER A 567 7.88 9.74 -2.20
N ASP A 568 7.79 8.42 -2.14
CA ASP A 568 6.51 7.70 -2.10
C ASP A 568 6.52 6.56 -1.08
N HIS A 569 5.39 5.89 -0.92
CA HIS A 569 5.15 4.84 0.07
C HIS A 569 6.24 3.76 0.11
N THR A 570 6.81 3.42 -1.04
CA THR A 570 7.83 2.37 -1.11
C THR A 570 9.14 2.76 -0.41
N ASP A 571 9.36 4.06 -0.15
CA ASP A 571 10.56 4.59 0.49
C ASP A 571 10.52 4.49 2.03
N ILE A 572 9.34 4.27 2.62
CA ILE A 572 9.16 4.24 4.08
C ILE A 572 9.90 3.05 4.70
N ARG A 573 9.62 1.84 4.20
CA ARG A 573 10.25 0.60 4.70
C ARG A 573 11.79 0.63 4.67
N PRO A 574 12.46 0.91 3.53
CA PRO A 574 13.92 0.94 3.50
C PRO A 574 14.51 2.04 4.40
N THR A 575 13.79 3.16 4.61
CA THR A 575 14.22 4.19 5.55
C THR A 575 14.19 3.70 7.00
N LEU A 576 13.07 3.09 7.41
CA LEU A 576 12.94 2.52 8.75
C LEU A 576 13.99 1.42 8.99
N LEU A 577 14.16 0.47 8.06
CA LEU A 577 15.13 -0.60 8.24
C LEU A 577 16.57 -0.09 8.27
N ALA A 578 16.90 0.97 7.51
CA ALA A 578 18.22 1.61 7.58
C ALA A 578 18.49 2.21 8.97
N LEU A 579 17.52 2.91 9.58
CA LEU A 579 17.65 3.47 10.93
C LEU A 579 17.90 2.39 12.00
N LEU A 580 17.32 1.20 11.80
CA LEU A 580 17.46 0.05 12.70
C LEU A 580 18.69 -0.82 12.41
N GLY A 581 19.39 -0.60 11.29
CA GLY A 581 20.43 -1.50 10.79
C GLY A 581 19.89 -2.90 10.44
N LEU A 582 18.61 -3.00 10.09
CA LEU A 582 17.96 -4.20 9.62
C LEU A 582 17.86 -4.20 8.09
N ARG A 583 17.48 -5.35 7.52
CA ARG A 583 17.29 -5.47 6.07
C ARG A 583 16.28 -6.55 5.73
N ASP A 584 15.65 -6.37 4.58
CA ASP A 584 14.87 -7.42 3.95
C ASP A 584 15.73 -8.50 3.30
N SER A 585 15.09 -9.63 3.06
CA SER A 585 15.63 -10.76 2.29
C SER A 585 15.42 -10.60 0.78
N TYR A 586 14.78 -9.51 0.36
CA TYR A 586 14.44 -9.14 -1.01
C TYR A 586 14.82 -7.69 -1.30
N THR A 587 14.88 -7.33 -2.58
CA THR A 587 15.07 -5.94 -3.03
C THR A 587 13.72 -5.26 -3.19
N GLY A 588 13.52 -4.09 -2.58
CA GLY A 588 12.32 -3.27 -2.73
C GLY A 588 12.25 -2.52 -4.07
N ASP A 589 11.24 -1.65 -4.21
CA ASP A 589 11.09 -0.68 -5.31
C ASP A 589 11.31 0.77 -4.87
N GLY A 590 11.37 1.00 -3.55
CA GLY A 590 11.73 2.27 -2.95
C GLY A 590 13.19 2.34 -2.50
N ARG A 591 13.56 3.46 -1.90
CA ARG A 591 14.92 3.74 -1.41
C ARG A 591 14.88 4.39 -0.04
N ALA A 592 15.96 4.28 0.72
CA ALA A 592 16.08 5.00 1.99
C ALA A 592 16.15 6.53 1.78
N LEU A 593 15.43 7.29 2.60
CA LEU A 593 15.35 8.75 2.59
C LEU A 593 16.50 9.40 3.37
N PHE A 594 17.75 9.14 2.96
CA PHE A 594 18.94 9.65 3.66
C PHE A 594 19.10 11.18 3.65
N GLU A 595 18.26 11.93 2.94
CA GLU A 595 18.13 13.39 3.05
C GLU A 595 17.48 13.81 4.37
N LEU A 596 16.66 12.93 4.94
CA LEU A 596 15.95 13.08 6.22
C LEU A 596 16.69 12.44 7.40
N VAL A 597 17.82 11.77 7.15
CA VAL A 597 18.64 11.11 8.18
C VAL A 597 19.91 11.94 8.45
N GLU A 598 20.31 12.02 9.71
CA GLU A 598 21.53 12.69 10.16
C GLU A 598 22.77 12.01 9.57
N SER A 599 23.83 12.78 9.35
CA SER A 599 25.03 12.24 8.68
C SER A 599 25.71 11.15 9.52
N GLU A 600 25.67 11.32 10.83
CA GLU A 600 26.27 10.44 11.83
C GLU A 600 25.55 9.10 11.93
N ALA A 601 24.29 9.03 11.51
CA ALA A 601 23.49 7.80 11.48
C ALA A 601 23.56 7.07 10.12
N LEU A 602 24.40 7.55 9.20
CA LEU A 602 24.57 7.00 7.85
C LEU A 602 26.01 6.48 7.63
N PRO A 603 26.21 5.48 6.76
CA PRO A 603 27.55 5.00 6.43
C PRO A 603 28.46 6.10 5.84
N ASP A 604 29.75 6.09 6.20
CA ASP A 604 30.76 7.06 5.70
C ASP A 604 30.81 7.10 4.17
N ALA A 605 30.75 5.93 3.52
CA ALA A 605 30.75 5.83 2.06
C ALA A 605 29.57 6.57 1.40
N LEU A 606 28.41 6.61 2.05
CA LEU A 606 27.28 7.42 1.58
C LEU A 606 27.57 8.90 1.78
N ASN A 607 28.10 9.29 2.96
CA ASN A 607 28.43 10.67 3.28
C ASN A 607 29.45 11.28 2.29
N ASP A 608 30.49 10.52 1.92
CA ASP A 608 31.51 10.93 0.94
C ASP A 608 30.92 11.23 -0.45
N HIS A 609 29.81 10.57 -0.81
CA HIS A 609 29.11 10.71 -2.09
C HIS A 609 27.71 11.30 -1.96
N ARG A 610 27.38 11.94 -0.83
CA ARG A 610 25.98 12.26 -0.47
C ARG A 610 25.28 13.07 -1.56
N ARG A 611 25.96 14.06 -2.12
CA ARG A 611 25.39 14.92 -3.18
C ARG A 611 25.04 14.13 -4.45
N SER A 612 25.96 13.29 -4.95
CA SER A 612 25.78 12.57 -6.20
C SER A 612 24.77 11.42 -6.02
N LEU A 613 24.76 10.76 -4.87
CA LEU A 613 23.75 9.76 -4.50
C LEU A 613 22.36 10.38 -4.33
N THR A 614 22.23 11.56 -3.70
CA THR A 614 20.94 12.28 -3.60
C THR A 614 20.38 12.57 -4.99
N GLN A 615 21.21 13.03 -5.93
CA GLN A 615 20.77 13.29 -7.31
C GLN A 615 20.33 12.01 -8.02
N LEU A 616 21.06 10.91 -7.82
CA LEU A 616 20.68 9.61 -8.38
C LEU A 616 19.36 9.10 -7.78
N ALA A 617 19.17 9.24 -6.47
CA ALA A 617 17.94 8.85 -5.77
C ALA A 617 16.73 9.65 -6.25
N ALA A 618 16.87 10.97 -6.42
CA ALA A 618 15.81 11.80 -7.00
C ALA A 618 15.44 11.36 -8.43
N THR A 619 16.43 11.11 -9.29
CA THR A 619 16.19 10.58 -10.65
C THR A 619 15.54 9.20 -10.63
N PHE A 620 15.99 8.32 -9.71
CA PHE A 620 15.42 6.99 -9.52
C PHE A 620 13.93 7.06 -9.23
N LYS A 621 13.52 7.92 -8.28
CA LYS A 621 12.11 8.08 -7.94
C LYS A 621 11.27 8.61 -9.11
N GLN A 622 11.80 9.58 -9.86
CA GLN A 622 11.12 10.09 -11.06
C GLN A 622 10.99 9.04 -12.18
N LEU A 623 11.86 8.02 -12.20
CA LEU A 623 11.78 6.90 -13.15
C LEU A 623 10.85 5.78 -12.70
N ASN A 624 10.82 5.47 -11.40
CA ASN A 624 10.22 4.25 -10.90
C ASN A 624 8.84 4.43 -10.26
N ALA A 625 8.55 5.61 -9.72
CA ALA A 625 7.28 5.83 -9.05
C ALA A 625 6.10 5.94 -10.02
N CYS A 626 4.93 5.45 -9.61
CA CYS A 626 3.68 5.50 -10.37
C CYS A 626 3.35 6.94 -10.81
N VAL A 627 3.46 7.89 -9.89
CA VAL A 627 3.22 9.33 -10.13
C VAL A 627 4.49 10.15 -10.40
N GLY A 628 5.62 9.48 -10.63
CA GLY A 628 6.87 10.13 -11.05
C GLY A 628 6.79 10.71 -12.47
N GLU A 629 7.81 11.48 -12.87
CA GLU A 629 7.87 12.08 -14.22
C GLU A 629 7.71 11.04 -15.34
N PHE A 630 8.29 9.83 -15.20
CA PHE A 630 8.13 8.77 -16.20
C PHE A 630 6.67 8.33 -16.32
N GLY A 631 6.04 7.87 -15.22
CA GLY A 631 4.67 7.37 -15.22
C GLY A 631 3.64 8.43 -15.64
N SER A 632 3.75 9.65 -15.10
CA SER A 632 2.86 10.76 -15.49
C SER A 632 2.94 11.12 -16.98
N THR A 633 4.15 11.08 -17.55
CA THR A 633 4.36 11.38 -18.97
C THR A 633 3.86 10.25 -19.87
N THR A 634 4.11 8.99 -19.50
CA THR A 634 3.64 7.83 -20.27
C THR A 634 2.12 7.70 -20.22
N LEU A 635 1.50 7.99 -19.07
CA LEU A 635 0.04 7.99 -18.92
C LEU A 635 -0.62 9.03 -19.82
N ALA A 636 -0.04 10.23 -19.91
CA ALA A 636 -0.52 11.26 -20.84
C ALA A 636 -0.35 10.84 -22.32
N ALA A 637 0.72 10.14 -22.66
CA ALA A 637 0.93 9.62 -24.01
C ALA A 637 -0.04 8.46 -24.34
N SER A 638 -0.24 7.55 -23.37
CA SER A 638 -1.18 6.43 -23.46
C SER A 638 -2.60 6.92 -23.66
N THR A 639 -3.05 7.90 -22.86
CA THR A 639 -4.37 8.52 -22.99
C THR A 639 -4.60 9.06 -24.41
N LYS A 640 -3.66 9.84 -24.96
CA LYS A 640 -3.77 10.36 -26.33
C LYS A 640 -3.81 9.27 -27.41
N ALA A 641 -3.10 8.17 -27.17
CA ALA A 641 -3.04 7.04 -28.09
C ALA A 641 -4.35 6.23 -28.05
N LEU A 642 -4.88 6.00 -26.85
CA LEU A 642 -6.14 5.30 -26.58
C LEU A 642 -7.34 6.08 -27.11
N GLU A 643 -7.29 7.41 -27.14
CA GLU A 643 -8.33 8.28 -27.70
C GLU A 643 -8.24 8.46 -29.23
N SER A 644 -7.15 8.04 -29.86
CA SER A 644 -6.90 8.32 -31.27
C SER A 644 -7.65 7.37 -32.21
N GLU A 645 -8.38 7.94 -33.17
CA GLU A 645 -9.06 7.20 -34.24
C GLU A 645 -8.27 7.19 -35.58
N THR A 646 -6.94 7.29 -35.53
CA THR A 646 -6.12 7.26 -36.77
C THR A 646 -6.38 5.98 -37.57
N PRO A 647 -6.44 6.03 -38.93
CA PRO A 647 -6.78 4.85 -39.74
C PRO A 647 -5.91 3.63 -39.43
N GLY A 648 -6.57 2.52 -39.10
CA GLY A 648 -5.91 1.26 -38.73
C GLY A 648 -5.20 1.30 -37.38
N ASP A 649 -5.63 2.16 -36.45
CA ASP A 649 -5.07 2.33 -35.10
C ASP A 649 -3.55 2.55 -35.11
N LYS A 650 -3.07 3.27 -36.13
CA LYS A 650 -1.63 3.46 -36.35
C LYS A 650 -0.96 4.19 -35.18
N GLN A 651 -1.55 5.30 -34.72
CA GLN A 651 -1.00 6.06 -33.60
C GLN A 651 -1.02 5.26 -32.30
N TYR A 652 -2.10 4.51 -32.03
CA TYR A 652 -2.16 3.60 -30.89
C TYR A 652 -1.03 2.57 -30.94
N THR A 653 -0.93 1.83 -32.05
CA THR A 653 0.07 0.76 -32.24
C THR A 653 1.50 1.30 -32.14
N ASP A 654 1.80 2.44 -32.78
CA ASP A 654 3.11 3.07 -32.72
C ASP A 654 3.46 3.52 -31.29
N THR A 655 2.49 4.06 -30.56
CA THR A 655 2.69 4.55 -29.19
C THR A 655 2.89 3.40 -28.22
N MET A 656 2.05 2.35 -28.25
CA MET A 656 2.21 1.17 -27.38
C MET A 656 3.55 0.47 -27.58
N LYS A 657 4.05 0.43 -28.82
CA LYS A 657 5.40 -0.07 -29.11
C LYS A 657 6.47 0.80 -28.43
N LYS A 658 6.39 2.13 -28.56
CA LYS A 658 7.34 3.05 -27.90
C LYS A 658 7.29 2.92 -26.37
N LEU A 659 6.10 2.82 -25.78
CA LEU A 659 5.90 2.67 -24.34
C LEU A 659 6.50 1.35 -23.84
N THR A 660 6.29 0.25 -24.58
CA THR A 660 6.93 -1.04 -24.29
C THR A 660 8.46 -0.96 -24.31
N ASP A 661 9.02 -0.31 -25.34
CA ASP A 661 10.47 -0.12 -25.48
C ASP A 661 11.03 0.76 -24.34
N LEU A 662 10.31 1.80 -23.92
CA LEU A 662 10.68 2.66 -22.80
C LEU A 662 10.61 1.93 -21.47
N GLY A 663 9.55 1.17 -21.20
CA GLY A 663 9.42 0.35 -20.01
C GLY A 663 10.56 -0.64 -19.86
N THR A 664 10.91 -1.33 -20.94
CA THR A 664 12.06 -2.26 -20.95
C THR A 664 13.37 -1.56 -20.59
N LYS A 665 13.60 -0.34 -21.09
CA LYS A 665 14.78 0.46 -20.75
C LYS A 665 14.74 0.94 -19.29
N ARG A 666 13.57 1.36 -18.80
CA ARG A 666 13.34 1.79 -17.41
C ARG A 666 13.69 0.66 -16.46
N ASP A 667 13.09 -0.51 -16.65
CA ASP A 667 13.28 -1.69 -15.78
C ASP A 667 14.77 -2.10 -15.74
N ALA A 668 15.44 -2.14 -16.90
CA ALA A 668 16.86 -2.48 -16.98
C ALA A 668 17.78 -1.45 -16.30
N LEU A 669 17.41 -0.17 -16.33
CA LEU A 669 18.15 0.89 -15.65
C LEU A 669 17.90 0.88 -14.14
N VAL A 670 16.64 0.75 -13.72
CA VAL A 670 16.24 0.61 -12.31
C VAL A 670 16.97 -0.56 -11.66
N ALA A 671 17.03 -1.72 -12.31
CA ALA A 671 17.78 -2.89 -11.82
C ALA A 671 19.28 -2.65 -11.62
N ARG A 672 19.85 -1.59 -12.22
CA ARG A 672 21.25 -1.17 -12.03
C ARG A 672 21.40 -0.06 -10.99
N ILE A 673 20.38 0.78 -10.81
CA ILE A 673 20.38 1.88 -9.84
C ILE A 673 20.07 1.37 -8.43
N GLN A 674 19.03 0.56 -8.29
CA GLN A 674 18.54 0.09 -6.98
C GLN A 674 19.66 -0.53 -6.12
N PRO A 675 20.50 -1.46 -6.63
CA PRO A 675 21.54 -2.06 -5.79
C PRO A 675 22.62 -1.07 -5.36
N VAL A 676 22.80 0.05 -6.07
CA VAL A 676 23.72 1.12 -5.66
C VAL A 676 23.14 1.89 -4.48
N LEU A 677 21.86 2.25 -4.54
CA LEU A 677 21.17 2.97 -3.47
C LEU A 677 21.02 2.10 -2.21
N ASP A 678 20.62 0.83 -2.35
CA ASP A 678 20.48 -0.10 -1.22
C ASP A 678 21.81 -0.33 -0.51
N ARG A 679 22.89 -0.56 -1.26
CA ARG A 679 24.22 -0.77 -0.68
C ARG A 679 24.75 0.48 0.00
N ALA A 680 24.39 1.68 -0.48
CA ALA A 680 24.86 2.92 0.13
C ALA A 680 24.40 3.05 1.59
N VAL A 681 23.25 2.46 1.95
CA VAL A 681 22.74 2.49 3.32
C VAL A 681 23.00 1.20 4.11
N THR A 682 23.21 0.05 3.45
CA THR A 682 23.33 -1.25 4.12
C THR A 682 24.76 -1.81 4.22
N ASP A 683 25.71 -1.31 3.43
CA ASP A 683 27.07 -1.85 3.30
C ASP A 683 28.10 -0.79 3.68
N TYR A 684 28.56 -0.80 4.94
CA TYR A 684 29.53 0.16 5.49
C TYR A 684 30.89 0.12 4.79
N ASP A 685 31.20 -0.98 4.09
CA ASP A 685 32.44 -1.16 3.31
C ASP A 685 32.22 -0.92 1.80
N ALA A 686 31.05 -0.41 1.39
CA ALA A 686 30.76 -0.20 -0.02
C ALA A 686 31.63 0.90 -0.63
N GLU A 687 32.42 0.55 -1.65
CA GLU A 687 33.12 1.54 -2.47
C GLU A 687 32.24 1.95 -3.66
N PHE A 688 31.97 3.26 -3.78
CA PHE A 688 31.33 3.86 -4.94
C PHE A 688 32.33 4.71 -5.72
N THR A 689 32.06 4.90 -7.02
CA THR A 689 32.82 5.86 -7.82
C THR A 689 31.90 6.94 -8.34
N GLU A 690 32.34 8.21 -8.28
CA GLU A 690 31.62 9.34 -8.87
C GLU A 690 31.27 9.12 -10.34
N ARG A 691 32.14 8.41 -11.07
CA ARG A 691 31.92 8.05 -12.47
C ARG A 691 30.70 7.13 -12.63
N GLN A 692 30.54 6.13 -11.77
CA GLN A 692 29.41 5.20 -11.81
C GLN A 692 28.10 5.92 -11.49
N ILE A 693 28.05 6.64 -10.37
CA ILE A 693 26.86 7.36 -9.90
C ILE A 693 26.42 8.37 -10.96
N SER A 694 27.35 9.21 -11.43
CA SER A 694 27.06 10.21 -12.46
C SER A 694 26.62 9.61 -13.80
N LYS A 695 27.13 8.42 -14.17
CA LYS A 695 26.72 7.72 -15.40
C LYS A 695 25.27 7.25 -15.30
N LEU A 696 24.92 6.57 -14.20
CA LEU A 696 23.55 6.11 -13.96
C LEU A 696 22.56 7.28 -13.92
N ASN A 697 22.94 8.38 -13.24
CA ASN A 697 22.10 9.57 -13.16
C ASN A 697 21.83 10.18 -14.55
N ARG A 698 22.86 10.30 -15.41
CA ARG A 698 22.69 10.79 -16.79
C ARG A 698 21.80 9.86 -17.63
N GLU A 699 22.01 8.55 -17.55
CA GLU A 699 21.18 7.58 -18.27
C GLU A 699 19.70 7.70 -17.86
N GLY A 700 19.43 7.95 -16.57
CA GLY A 700 18.07 8.17 -16.07
C GLY A 700 17.44 9.46 -16.60
N GLN A 701 18.18 10.57 -16.51
CA GLN A 701 17.74 11.86 -17.06
C GLN A 701 17.50 11.81 -18.57
N ASP A 702 18.33 11.08 -19.32
CA ASP A 702 18.14 10.86 -20.76
C ASP A 702 16.90 10.01 -21.07
N LEU A 703 16.55 9.05 -20.21
CA LEU A 703 15.36 8.22 -20.39
C LEU A 703 14.08 9.01 -20.07
N LEU A 704 14.08 9.81 -19.00
CA LEU A 704 13.00 10.74 -18.68
C LEU A 704 12.72 11.72 -19.84
N LYS A 705 13.79 12.26 -20.44
CA LYS A 705 13.68 13.10 -21.64
C LYS A 705 13.09 12.35 -22.84
N GLN A 706 13.44 11.07 -23.03
CA GLN A 706 12.85 10.25 -24.11
C GLN A 706 11.34 10.04 -23.89
N ALA A 707 10.90 9.78 -22.65
CA ALA A 707 9.49 9.63 -22.32
C ALA A 707 8.68 10.89 -22.67
N LYS A 708 9.23 12.09 -22.40
CA LYS A 708 8.62 13.40 -22.75
C LYS A 708 8.43 13.65 -24.25
N HIS A 709 9.00 12.82 -25.12
CA HIS A 709 8.92 12.95 -26.57
C HIS A 709 8.13 11.83 -27.26
N VAL A 710 7.44 10.99 -26.50
CA VAL A 710 6.47 10.01 -27.03
C VAL A 710 5.26 10.75 -27.58
#